data_AF-A0A9P7V2A7-F1
#
_entry.id   AF-A0A9P7V2A7-F1
#
_cell.length_a   1.000
_cell.length_b   1.000
_cell.length_c   1.000
_cell.angle_alpha   90.00
_cell.angle_beta   90.00
_cell.angle_gamma   90.00
#
_symmetry.space_group_name_H-M   'P 1'
#
loop_
_entity.id
_entity.type
_entity.pdbx_description
1 polymer ?
#
loop_
_entity_poly.entity_id
_entity_poly.type
_entity_poly.pdbx_seq_one_letter_code
_entity_poly.pdbx_strand_id
1 'polypeptide(L)'
;MHTAQGLSLIRHSLADELSELLQRLASVSSYGLAPTVLEDVEALHWNLKELESIRGYVRLIEHALSLSEATINHLRDKTASQDSINVATVPLYQDLQAFVSRVSATCSTSEDGDQMLHLISFLSRLLETTWLDMKQVLASPLLEAAEELKWPTPVNYDMFTADVRVKFERSFLRLLQLQRIGEQFEIPQGQTSGIKGGLYPLGVLVQPISLRFKYHFEDDRQTNRPDKPEWYFTHILNVIHDHRSFMEGTVQALVSASGYTALNAWHEFTVLVLPLLSRKLRRTVPLLLPHTSLFAHTIYQTLSFDASLIELGFDVTKTSVAGDDSKWPGLSEVILGQKEWFDLWIDGEKRFAEAQYNAIIGASDAWQIADDDVGVDYDVKTTNSARRIKALTEQITERYSALPSFSHRTRFLVQVQLPILESYHGRISTSLDAFETLSSALIRAVPGALGVSLGIKDDKSINVDTQRLTTGIDGVQRLCKALLSAMYIATALKAWGEELSFLELWTEINHRAGLRAQAQANSALPNPSTENNPETIFEELIVSYHKLSQRTEDIIVQQISSEVEAALKVHFNAISSSPNSNTSTSAEEVALSQTLLGPLALLSAHLSYVRATLPRLNMTTLYRRIASRLAEHILQRQILYRGHISSSEGKAALAESELWVETCQTGLAGSLGGGRKRVETPWARLVQAGRIVGADEETTSQITHATFSTLSQKEWEEQMISMIGFQELDREEVGRLLRRQE
;
A
#
# COMPACT_ATOMS: atom_id res chain seq x y z
N MET A 1 -110.63 26.18 -21.81
CA MET A 1 -109.42 26.63 -21.10
C MET A 1 -109.23 25.78 -19.85
N HIS A 2 -108.56 24.63 -19.99
CA HIS A 2 -107.89 23.99 -18.85
C HIS A 2 -106.42 24.40 -18.94
N THR A 3 -105.96 25.08 -17.89
CA THR A 3 -104.79 25.94 -17.81
C THR A 3 -103.48 25.13 -17.75
N ALA A 4 -102.37 25.73 -18.17
CA ALA A 4 -101.00 25.18 -18.04
C ALA A 4 -100.66 24.70 -16.61
N GLN A 5 -101.40 25.20 -15.61
CA GLN A 5 -101.38 24.76 -14.22
C GLN A 5 -101.82 23.30 -14.04
N GLY A 6 -102.77 22.82 -14.84
CA GLY A 6 -103.20 21.41 -14.84
C GLY A 6 -102.13 20.47 -15.40
N LEU A 7 -101.46 20.86 -16.50
CA LEU A 7 -100.33 20.09 -17.05
C LEU A 7 -99.10 20.12 -16.13
N SER A 8 -98.87 21.24 -15.43
CA SER A 8 -97.80 21.34 -14.43
C SER A 8 -98.09 20.47 -13.20
N LEU A 9 -99.34 20.41 -12.74
CA LEU A 9 -99.76 19.50 -11.66
C LEU A 9 -99.63 18.03 -12.06
N ILE A 10 -100.00 17.67 -13.28
CA ILE A 10 -99.81 16.32 -13.83
C ILE A 10 -98.32 15.99 -13.96
N ARG A 11 -97.47 16.96 -14.36
CA ARG A 11 -96.02 16.76 -14.44
C ARG A 11 -95.38 16.61 -13.07
N HIS A 12 -95.83 17.35 -12.06
CA HIS A 12 -95.36 17.20 -10.68
C HIS A 12 -95.88 15.89 -10.06
N SER A 13 -97.13 15.50 -10.31
CA SER A 13 -97.63 14.20 -9.85
C SER A 13 -96.91 13.04 -10.53
N LEU A 14 -96.62 13.13 -11.84
CA LEU A 14 -95.82 12.14 -12.54
C LEU A 14 -94.37 12.09 -12.03
N ALA A 15 -93.77 13.22 -11.68
CA ALA A 15 -92.42 13.27 -11.12
C ALA A 15 -92.37 12.71 -9.69
N ASP A 16 -93.42 12.95 -8.90
CA ASP A 16 -93.58 12.37 -7.56
C ASP A 16 -93.85 10.86 -7.66
N GLU A 17 -94.67 10.40 -8.61
CA GLU A 17 -94.89 8.97 -8.89
C GLU A 17 -93.61 8.28 -9.40
N LEU A 18 -92.81 8.94 -10.24
CA LEU A 18 -91.52 8.41 -10.72
C LEU A 18 -90.51 8.34 -9.58
N SER A 19 -90.50 9.35 -8.70
CA SER A 19 -89.63 9.37 -7.53
C SER A 19 -90.06 8.32 -6.50
N GLU A 20 -91.36 8.11 -6.30
CA GLU A 20 -91.90 7.04 -5.46
C GLU A 20 -91.60 5.66 -6.04
N LEU A 21 -91.70 5.48 -7.37
CA LEU A 21 -91.32 4.24 -8.05
C LEU A 21 -89.82 3.97 -7.98
N LEU A 22 -88.97 4.99 -8.15
CA LEU A 22 -87.52 4.89 -8.00
C LEU A 22 -87.11 4.62 -6.56
N GLN A 23 -87.79 5.22 -5.59
CA GLN A 23 -87.54 4.97 -4.17
C GLN A 23 -88.05 3.60 -3.73
N ARG A 24 -89.15 3.10 -4.34
CA ARG A 24 -89.60 1.71 -4.19
C ARG A 24 -88.62 0.73 -4.83
N LEU A 25 -88.08 1.02 -6.02
CA LEU A 25 -87.04 0.22 -6.69
C LEU A 25 -85.75 0.17 -5.87
N ALA A 26 -85.29 1.32 -5.34
CA ALA A 26 -84.15 1.40 -4.44
C ALA A 26 -84.41 0.68 -3.09
N SER A 27 -85.65 0.69 -2.58
CA SER A 27 -86.00 -0.07 -1.37
C SER A 27 -86.07 -1.58 -1.60
N VAL A 28 -86.31 -2.03 -2.82
CA VAL A 28 -86.29 -3.46 -3.22
C VAL A 28 -84.85 -3.97 -3.38
N SER A 29 -83.91 -3.10 -3.75
CA SER A 29 -82.46 -3.39 -3.79
C SER A 29 -81.84 -3.67 -2.40
N SER A 30 -82.51 -3.28 -1.31
CA SER A 30 -82.03 -3.43 0.08
C SER A 30 -82.18 -4.85 0.68
N TYR A 31 -82.85 -5.79 0.02
CA TYR A 31 -83.12 -7.13 0.57
C TYR A 31 -82.66 -8.25 -0.36
N GLY A 32 -81.33 -8.41 -0.55
CA GLY A 32 -80.67 -9.69 -0.85
C GLY A 32 -81.37 -10.71 -1.75
N LEU A 33 -82.07 -10.28 -2.79
CA LEU A 33 -82.79 -11.09 -3.76
C LEU A 33 -82.23 -10.79 -5.15
N ALA A 34 -82.25 -11.82 -5.99
CA ALA A 34 -81.55 -11.92 -7.27
C ALA A 34 -81.61 -10.66 -8.14
N PRO A 35 -80.52 -10.35 -8.88
CA PRO A 35 -80.42 -9.19 -9.77
C PRO A 35 -81.63 -9.11 -10.71
N THR A 36 -82.06 -7.89 -11.01
CA THR A 36 -83.12 -7.65 -11.99
C THR A 36 -82.68 -8.11 -13.38
N VAL A 37 -83.62 -8.49 -14.25
CA VAL A 37 -83.31 -8.92 -15.65
C VAL A 37 -82.52 -7.85 -16.41
N LEU A 38 -82.68 -6.57 -16.07
CA LEU A 38 -81.91 -5.48 -16.65
C LEU A 38 -80.45 -5.48 -16.15
N GLU A 39 -80.23 -5.63 -14.85
CA GLU A 39 -78.88 -5.79 -14.26
C GLU A 39 -78.17 -7.06 -14.79
N ASP A 40 -78.91 -8.15 -15.00
CA ASP A 40 -78.38 -9.37 -15.63
C ASP A 40 -78.00 -9.15 -17.11
N VAL A 41 -78.80 -8.39 -17.86
CA VAL A 41 -78.50 -8.04 -19.25
C VAL A 41 -77.33 -7.06 -19.34
N GLU A 42 -77.23 -6.09 -18.43
CA GLU A 42 -76.09 -5.17 -18.33
C GLU A 42 -74.81 -5.90 -17.92
N ALA A 43 -74.90 -6.85 -16.97
CA ALA A 43 -73.78 -7.71 -16.59
C ALA A 43 -73.35 -8.63 -17.74
N LEU A 44 -74.29 -9.23 -18.48
CA LEU A 44 -73.99 -10.02 -19.68
C LEU A 44 -73.36 -9.16 -20.78
N HIS A 45 -73.82 -7.91 -20.95
CA HIS A 45 -73.25 -6.99 -21.92
C HIS A 45 -71.83 -6.54 -21.53
N TRP A 46 -71.60 -6.29 -20.24
CA TRP A 46 -70.26 -5.99 -19.71
C TRP A 46 -69.32 -7.17 -19.88
N ASN A 47 -69.77 -8.38 -19.52
CA ASN A 47 -69.02 -9.62 -19.74
C ASN A 47 -68.75 -9.87 -21.23
N LEU A 48 -69.70 -9.57 -22.12
CA LEU A 48 -69.52 -9.72 -23.56
C LEU A 48 -68.48 -8.73 -24.09
N LYS A 49 -68.53 -7.47 -23.64
CA LYS A 49 -67.54 -6.44 -23.99
C LYS A 49 -66.14 -6.79 -23.45
N GLU A 50 -66.07 -7.34 -22.25
CA GLU A 50 -64.83 -7.84 -21.65
C GLU A 50 -64.28 -9.04 -22.43
N LEU A 51 -65.12 -10.02 -22.77
CA LEU A 51 -64.75 -11.16 -23.60
C LEU A 51 -64.32 -10.76 -25.01
N GLU A 52 -64.93 -9.73 -25.60
CA GLU A 52 -64.52 -9.17 -26.89
C GLU A 52 -63.16 -8.46 -26.81
N SER A 53 -62.92 -7.72 -25.72
CA SER A 53 -61.61 -7.12 -25.41
C SER A 53 -60.54 -8.20 -25.27
N ILE A 54 -60.77 -9.21 -24.42
CA ILE A 54 -59.86 -10.36 -24.21
C ILE A 54 -59.61 -11.09 -25.53
N ARG A 55 -60.65 -11.32 -26.35
CA ARG A 55 -60.50 -11.93 -27.67
C ARG A 55 -59.62 -11.08 -28.60
N GLY A 56 -59.72 -9.75 -28.53
CA GLY A 56 -58.84 -8.83 -29.22
C GLY A 56 -57.38 -8.97 -28.77
N TYR A 57 -57.13 -8.98 -27.46
CA TYR A 57 -55.81 -9.20 -26.88
C TYR A 57 -55.18 -10.53 -27.30
N VAL A 58 -55.93 -11.64 -27.20
CA VAL A 58 -55.44 -12.97 -27.56
C VAL A 58 -55.09 -13.05 -29.06
N ARG A 59 -55.91 -12.45 -29.94
CA ARG A 59 -55.62 -12.42 -31.38
C ARG A 59 -54.36 -11.62 -31.71
N LEU A 60 -54.10 -10.51 -31.00
CA LEU A 60 -52.87 -9.74 -31.17
C LEU A 60 -51.63 -10.57 -30.79
N ILE A 61 -51.71 -11.30 -29.67
CA ILE A 61 -50.64 -12.19 -29.21
C ILE A 61 -50.44 -13.36 -30.17
N GLU A 62 -51.52 -14.02 -30.60
CA GLU A 62 -51.48 -15.12 -31.57
C GLU A 62 -50.82 -14.67 -32.88
N HIS A 63 -51.19 -13.49 -33.39
CA HIS A 63 -50.59 -12.96 -34.61
C HIS A 63 -49.10 -12.68 -34.43
N ALA A 64 -48.69 -12.05 -33.32
CA ALA A 64 -47.28 -11.79 -33.03
C ALA A 64 -46.47 -13.08 -32.91
N LEU A 65 -47.01 -14.10 -32.23
CA LEU A 65 -46.39 -15.42 -32.11
C LEU A 65 -46.26 -16.11 -33.47
N SER A 66 -47.32 -16.08 -34.29
CA SER A 66 -47.27 -16.66 -35.64
C SER A 66 -46.22 -15.99 -36.53
N LEU A 67 -46.04 -14.66 -36.42
CA LEU A 67 -45.01 -13.91 -37.13
C LEU A 67 -43.60 -14.28 -36.62
N SER A 68 -43.42 -14.44 -35.30
CA SER A 68 -42.15 -14.89 -34.73
C SER A 68 -41.76 -16.29 -35.23
N GLU A 69 -42.70 -17.23 -35.24
CA GLU A 69 -42.46 -18.61 -35.69
C GLU A 69 -42.20 -18.67 -37.20
N ALA A 70 -42.98 -17.91 -38.00
CA ALA A 70 -42.77 -17.80 -39.44
C ALA A 70 -41.40 -17.21 -39.78
N THR A 71 -40.92 -16.23 -39.01
CA THR A 71 -39.58 -15.64 -39.16
C THR A 71 -38.49 -16.69 -38.94
N ILE A 72 -38.60 -17.48 -37.87
CA ILE A 72 -37.63 -18.52 -37.52
C ILE A 72 -37.62 -19.63 -38.57
N ASN A 73 -38.79 -20.10 -39.02
CA ASN A 73 -38.91 -21.14 -40.04
C ASN A 73 -38.35 -20.68 -41.39
N HIS A 74 -38.67 -19.45 -41.83
CA HIS A 74 -38.12 -18.87 -43.05
C HIS A 74 -36.58 -18.77 -43.00
N LEU A 75 -36.03 -18.39 -41.85
CA LEU A 75 -34.59 -18.35 -41.65
C LEU A 75 -33.96 -19.76 -41.71
N ARG A 76 -34.59 -20.76 -41.09
CA ARG A 76 -34.14 -22.17 -41.13
C ARG A 76 -34.11 -22.72 -42.57
N ASP A 77 -35.15 -22.46 -43.35
CA ASP A 77 -35.24 -22.92 -44.75
C ASP A 77 -34.15 -22.27 -45.63
N LYS A 78 -33.90 -20.96 -45.45
CA LYS A 78 -32.81 -20.28 -46.15
C LYS A 78 -31.42 -20.69 -45.67
N THR A 79 -31.30 -21.15 -44.43
CA THR A 79 -30.05 -21.70 -43.92
C THR A 79 -29.68 -22.97 -44.71
N ALA A 80 -30.69 -23.78 -45.04
CA ALA A 80 -30.56 -25.00 -45.85
C ALA A 80 -30.27 -24.73 -47.35
N SER A 81 -30.77 -23.64 -47.93
CA SER A 81 -30.57 -23.29 -49.35
C SER A 81 -29.18 -22.70 -49.69
N GLN A 82 -28.29 -22.54 -48.70
CA GLN A 82 -26.92 -22.02 -48.87
C GLN A 82 -26.77 -20.54 -49.34
N ASP A 83 -27.85 -19.74 -49.34
CA ASP A 83 -27.82 -18.32 -49.77
C ASP A 83 -27.19 -17.35 -48.74
N SER A 84 -26.75 -16.17 -49.19
CA SER A 84 -26.26 -15.06 -48.34
C SER A 84 -27.40 -14.35 -47.60
N ILE A 85 -27.17 -13.94 -46.35
CA ILE A 85 -28.17 -13.25 -45.52
C ILE A 85 -28.06 -11.74 -45.73
N ASN A 86 -29.14 -11.13 -46.20
CA ASN A 86 -29.25 -9.68 -46.44
C ASN A 86 -30.50 -9.13 -45.72
N VAL A 87 -30.66 -7.81 -45.64
CA VAL A 87 -31.89 -7.17 -45.08
C VAL A 87 -33.17 -7.74 -45.71
N ALA A 88 -33.13 -8.00 -47.02
CA ALA A 88 -34.24 -8.62 -47.78
C ALA A 88 -34.55 -10.08 -47.40
N THR A 89 -33.71 -10.74 -46.59
CA THR A 89 -33.93 -12.10 -46.10
C THR A 89 -34.62 -12.17 -44.75
N VAL A 90 -34.83 -11.01 -44.10
CA VAL A 90 -35.44 -10.87 -42.77
C VAL A 90 -36.75 -10.02 -42.82
N PRO A 91 -37.61 -10.11 -43.86
CA PRO A 91 -38.79 -9.24 -43.98
C PRO A 91 -39.84 -9.52 -42.90
N LEU A 92 -40.00 -10.79 -42.50
CA LEU A 92 -40.99 -11.19 -41.49
C LEU A 92 -40.66 -10.64 -40.09
N TYR A 93 -39.38 -10.43 -39.80
CA TYR A 93 -38.97 -9.76 -38.56
C TYR A 93 -39.22 -8.24 -38.63
N GLN A 94 -39.05 -7.61 -39.79
CA GLN A 94 -39.43 -6.22 -40.00
C GLN A 94 -40.94 -6.05 -39.84
N ASP A 95 -41.74 -6.99 -40.35
CA ASP A 95 -43.19 -7.00 -40.18
C ASP A 95 -43.58 -7.14 -38.70
N LEU A 96 -42.87 -7.99 -37.95
CA LEU A 96 -43.03 -8.11 -36.50
C LEU A 96 -42.66 -6.81 -35.78
N GLN A 97 -41.54 -6.19 -36.12
CA GLN A 97 -41.11 -4.91 -35.54
C GLN A 97 -42.13 -3.80 -35.84
N ALA A 98 -42.58 -3.68 -37.09
CA ALA A 98 -43.61 -2.73 -37.50
C ALA A 98 -44.96 -3.01 -36.83
N PHE A 99 -45.29 -4.27 -36.57
CA PHE A 99 -46.47 -4.66 -35.80
C PHE A 99 -46.36 -4.21 -34.34
N VAL A 100 -45.25 -4.52 -33.66
CA VAL A 100 -45.00 -4.11 -32.26
C VAL A 100 -45.03 -2.59 -32.13
N SER A 101 -44.40 -1.85 -33.05
CA SER A 101 -44.42 -0.37 -33.06
C SER A 101 -45.83 0.19 -33.26
N ARG A 102 -46.65 -0.41 -34.14
CA ARG A 102 -48.05 0.00 -34.35
C ARG A 102 -48.92 -0.26 -33.12
N VAL A 103 -48.76 -1.42 -32.48
CA VAL A 103 -49.48 -1.77 -31.25
C VAL A 103 -49.07 -0.82 -30.11
N SER A 104 -47.78 -0.54 -29.96
CA SER A 104 -47.28 0.42 -28.97
C SER A 104 -47.86 1.82 -29.19
N ALA A 105 -47.87 2.32 -30.43
CA ALA A 105 -48.41 3.65 -30.76
C ALA A 105 -49.92 3.77 -30.50
N THR A 106 -50.67 2.69 -30.76
CA THR A 106 -52.12 2.64 -30.50
C THR A 106 -52.41 2.62 -29.01
N CYS A 107 -51.63 1.86 -28.23
CA CYS A 107 -51.80 1.75 -26.79
C CYS A 107 -51.45 3.04 -26.03
N SER A 108 -50.51 3.86 -26.53
CA SER A 108 -50.19 5.18 -25.94
C SER A 108 -51.31 6.23 -26.02
N THR A 109 -52.43 5.92 -26.67
CA THR A 109 -53.58 6.84 -26.81
C THR A 109 -54.80 6.49 -25.96
N SER A 110 -54.76 5.39 -25.20
CA SER A 110 -55.88 4.94 -24.33
C SER A 110 -55.57 5.12 -22.85
N GLU A 111 -56.60 5.44 -22.05
CA GLU A 111 -56.52 5.74 -20.61
C GLU A 111 -56.36 4.50 -19.70
N ASP A 112 -56.40 3.27 -20.25
CA ASP A 112 -56.23 2.00 -19.52
C ASP A 112 -54.75 1.58 -19.43
N GLY A 113 -54.05 2.09 -18.43
CA GLY A 113 -52.57 1.99 -18.33
C GLY A 113 -52.00 0.58 -18.09
N ASP A 114 -52.56 -0.22 -17.17
CA ASP A 114 -51.84 -1.40 -16.63
C ASP A 114 -51.84 -2.63 -17.56
N GLN A 115 -52.98 -3.01 -18.13
CA GLN A 115 -53.06 -4.17 -19.04
C GLN A 115 -52.34 -3.92 -20.37
N MET A 116 -52.33 -2.67 -20.85
CA MET A 116 -51.61 -2.28 -22.05
C MET A 116 -50.10 -2.27 -21.86
N LEU A 117 -49.60 -1.89 -20.67
CA LEU A 117 -48.18 -1.99 -20.33
C LEU A 117 -47.69 -3.45 -20.34
N HIS A 118 -48.48 -4.39 -19.80
CA HIS A 118 -48.15 -5.82 -19.84
C HIS A 118 -48.08 -6.36 -21.27
N LEU A 119 -49.04 -6.01 -22.14
CA LEU A 119 -49.02 -6.42 -23.55
C LEU A 119 -47.79 -5.88 -24.28
N ILE A 120 -47.48 -4.59 -24.12
CA ILE A 120 -46.29 -3.98 -24.75
C ILE A 120 -45.03 -4.66 -24.23
N SER A 121 -44.90 -4.88 -22.91
CA SER A 121 -43.74 -5.55 -22.34
C SER A 121 -43.57 -6.98 -22.85
N PHE A 122 -44.68 -7.71 -23.05
CA PHE A 122 -44.67 -9.05 -23.64
C PHE A 122 -44.22 -9.01 -25.11
N LEU A 123 -44.78 -8.10 -25.91
CA LEU A 123 -44.44 -7.96 -27.32
C LEU A 123 -42.99 -7.50 -27.55
N SER A 124 -42.48 -6.58 -26.71
CA SER A 124 -41.06 -6.20 -26.71
C SER A 124 -40.17 -7.38 -26.34
N ARG A 125 -40.53 -8.14 -25.30
CA ARG A 125 -39.82 -9.39 -24.96
C ARG A 125 -39.88 -10.41 -26.08
N LEU A 126 -41.02 -10.56 -26.75
CA LEU A 126 -41.18 -11.50 -27.86
C LEU A 126 -40.26 -11.11 -29.04
N LEU A 127 -40.15 -9.82 -29.34
CA LEU A 127 -39.24 -9.31 -30.37
C LEU A 127 -37.77 -9.63 -30.00
N GLU A 128 -37.37 -9.37 -28.76
CA GLU A 128 -36.04 -9.71 -28.25
C GLU A 128 -35.76 -11.23 -28.31
N THR A 129 -36.71 -12.06 -27.86
CA THR A 129 -36.56 -13.53 -27.91
C THR A 129 -36.51 -14.03 -29.35
N THR A 130 -37.31 -13.47 -30.26
CA THR A 130 -37.28 -13.84 -31.68
C THR A 130 -35.90 -13.57 -32.29
N TRP A 131 -35.29 -12.43 -31.95
CA TRP A 131 -33.94 -12.10 -32.42
C TRP A 131 -32.88 -13.05 -31.82
N LEU A 132 -32.99 -13.38 -30.53
CA LEU A 132 -32.13 -14.37 -29.89
C LEU A 132 -32.27 -15.76 -30.53
N ASP A 133 -33.48 -16.17 -30.86
CA ASP A 133 -33.76 -17.44 -31.53
C ASP A 133 -33.17 -17.45 -32.95
N MET A 134 -33.28 -16.36 -33.70
CA MET A 134 -32.61 -16.21 -35.00
C MET A 134 -31.08 -16.34 -34.87
N LYS A 135 -30.49 -15.73 -33.85
CA LYS A 135 -29.05 -15.89 -33.54
C LYS A 135 -28.71 -17.35 -33.22
N GLN A 136 -29.55 -18.05 -32.45
CA GLN A 136 -29.33 -19.47 -32.13
C GLN A 136 -29.43 -20.38 -33.37
N VAL A 137 -30.37 -20.13 -34.27
CA VAL A 137 -30.49 -20.91 -35.52
C VAL A 137 -29.24 -20.79 -36.39
N LEU A 138 -28.62 -19.61 -36.46
CA LEU A 138 -27.35 -19.44 -37.18
C LEU A 138 -26.11 -19.86 -36.39
N ALA A 139 -26.21 -19.96 -35.06
CA ALA A 139 -25.14 -20.45 -34.20
C ALA A 139 -24.89 -21.96 -34.34
N SER A 140 -25.95 -22.78 -34.47
CA SER A 140 -25.81 -24.25 -34.58
C SER A 140 -24.92 -24.67 -35.76
N PRO A 141 -25.14 -24.19 -37.00
CA PRO A 141 -24.27 -24.55 -38.14
C PRO A 141 -22.82 -24.09 -37.96
N LEU A 142 -22.59 -22.95 -37.29
CA LEU A 142 -21.23 -22.49 -36.99
C LEU A 142 -20.54 -23.42 -35.99
N LEU A 143 -21.25 -23.86 -34.94
CA LEU A 143 -20.69 -24.79 -33.95
C LEU A 143 -20.37 -26.15 -34.58
N GLU A 144 -21.28 -26.69 -35.40
CA GLU A 144 -21.05 -27.94 -36.14
C GLU A 144 -19.83 -27.83 -37.07
N ALA A 145 -19.70 -26.72 -37.81
CA ALA A 145 -18.54 -26.48 -38.67
C ALA A 145 -17.24 -26.27 -37.86
N ALA A 146 -17.32 -25.63 -36.69
CA ALA A 146 -16.17 -25.45 -35.80
C ALA A 146 -15.72 -26.79 -35.17
N GLU A 147 -16.66 -27.69 -34.84
CA GLU A 147 -16.34 -29.04 -34.36
C GLU A 147 -15.58 -29.87 -35.41
N GLU A 148 -15.92 -29.74 -36.69
CA GLU A 148 -15.16 -30.36 -37.80
C GLU A 148 -13.72 -29.84 -37.88
N LEU A 149 -13.48 -28.57 -37.49
CA LEU A 149 -12.16 -27.98 -37.34
C LEU A 149 -11.45 -28.36 -36.02
N LYS A 150 -12.07 -29.24 -35.22
CA LYS A 150 -11.62 -29.65 -33.88
C LYS A 150 -11.60 -28.50 -32.85
N TRP A 151 -12.37 -27.43 -33.06
CA TRP A 151 -12.54 -26.37 -32.06
C TRP A 151 -13.13 -26.94 -30.76
N PRO A 152 -12.76 -26.46 -29.56
CA PRO A 152 -11.79 -25.41 -29.23
C PRO A 152 -10.37 -25.92 -28.91
N THR A 153 -9.88 -26.94 -29.64
CA THR A 153 -8.43 -27.24 -29.64
C THR A 153 -7.71 -26.35 -30.66
N PRO A 154 -6.39 -26.11 -30.51
CA PRO A 154 -5.65 -25.23 -31.42
C PRO A 154 -5.80 -25.67 -32.88
N VAL A 155 -6.31 -24.77 -33.72
CA VAL A 155 -6.70 -25.07 -35.10
C VAL A 155 -5.56 -24.74 -36.06
N ASN A 156 -5.01 -25.76 -36.71
CA ASN A 156 -4.12 -25.58 -37.87
C ASN A 156 -4.96 -25.50 -39.14
N TYR A 157 -5.44 -24.30 -39.49
CA TYR A 157 -6.45 -24.09 -40.53
C TYR A 157 -6.06 -24.67 -41.90
N ASP A 158 -4.78 -24.58 -42.27
CA ASP A 158 -4.28 -25.03 -43.59
C ASP A 158 -4.29 -26.55 -43.79
N MET A 159 -4.39 -27.33 -42.71
CA MET A 159 -4.40 -28.79 -42.76
C MET A 159 -5.77 -29.37 -43.12
N PHE A 160 -6.83 -28.56 -43.09
CA PHE A 160 -8.19 -29.02 -43.37
C PHE A 160 -8.56 -28.89 -44.86
N THR A 161 -9.51 -29.72 -45.31
CA THR A 161 -10.01 -29.69 -46.69
C THR A 161 -10.67 -28.34 -47.01
N ALA A 162 -10.69 -27.97 -48.29
CA ALA A 162 -11.30 -26.70 -48.72
C ALA A 162 -12.80 -26.65 -48.39
N ASP A 163 -13.50 -27.79 -48.41
CA ASP A 163 -14.95 -27.87 -48.14
C ASP A 163 -15.29 -27.51 -46.68
N VAL A 164 -14.56 -28.07 -45.72
CA VAL A 164 -14.72 -27.77 -44.27
C VAL A 164 -14.42 -26.30 -44.00
N ARG A 165 -13.38 -25.75 -44.63
CA ARG A 165 -13.02 -24.33 -44.52
C ARG A 165 -14.13 -23.41 -45.05
N VAL A 166 -14.64 -23.67 -46.25
CA VAL A 166 -15.72 -22.88 -46.85
C VAL A 166 -17.01 -22.97 -46.03
N LYS A 167 -17.32 -24.14 -45.45
CA LYS A 167 -18.48 -24.32 -44.56
C LYS A 167 -18.37 -23.45 -43.30
N PHE A 168 -17.19 -23.41 -42.67
CA PHE A 168 -16.90 -22.54 -41.53
C PHE A 168 -17.00 -21.06 -41.89
N GLU A 169 -16.28 -20.62 -42.93
CA GLU A 169 -16.27 -19.21 -43.37
C GLU A 169 -17.67 -18.71 -43.71
N ARG A 170 -18.47 -19.53 -44.40
CA ARG A 170 -19.85 -19.19 -44.75
C ARG A 170 -20.74 -19.02 -43.52
N SER A 171 -20.66 -19.96 -42.57
CA SER A 171 -21.46 -19.90 -41.34
C SER A 171 -21.05 -18.71 -40.47
N PHE A 172 -19.75 -18.41 -40.43
CA PHE A 172 -19.18 -17.25 -39.73
C PHE A 172 -19.68 -15.93 -40.34
N LEU A 173 -19.58 -15.77 -41.66
CA LEU A 173 -20.02 -14.56 -42.37
C LEU A 173 -21.53 -14.34 -42.27
N ARG A 174 -22.34 -15.40 -42.26
CA ARG A 174 -23.80 -15.32 -42.06
C ARG A 174 -24.16 -14.71 -40.70
N LEU A 175 -23.46 -15.09 -39.64
CA LEU A 175 -23.66 -14.50 -38.31
C LEU A 175 -23.24 -13.04 -38.25
N LEU A 176 -22.15 -12.66 -38.92
CA LEU A 176 -21.76 -11.25 -39.05
C LEU A 176 -22.78 -10.44 -39.85
N GLN A 177 -23.33 -11.00 -40.92
CA GLN A 177 -24.41 -10.38 -41.68
C GLN A 177 -25.64 -10.14 -40.80
N LEU A 178 -26.05 -11.13 -40.00
CA LEU A 178 -27.14 -10.95 -39.04
C LEU A 178 -26.83 -9.85 -38.02
N GLN A 179 -25.59 -9.77 -37.53
CA GLN A 179 -25.18 -8.70 -36.62
C GLN A 179 -25.32 -7.32 -37.25
N ARG A 180 -24.84 -7.13 -38.48
CA ARG A 180 -24.96 -5.86 -39.22
C ARG A 180 -26.42 -5.45 -39.42
N ILE A 181 -27.28 -6.43 -39.70
CA ILE A 181 -28.73 -6.20 -39.81
C ILE A 181 -29.29 -5.73 -38.45
N GLY A 182 -28.85 -6.33 -37.35
CA GLY A 182 -29.26 -5.90 -36.00
C GLY A 182 -28.79 -4.49 -35.62
N GLU A 183 -27.56 -4.13 -36.01
CA GLU A 183 -27.01 -2.78 -35.84
C GLU A 183 -27.81 -1.74 -36.63
N GLN A 184 -28.28 -2.07 -37.84
CA GLN A 184 -29.15 -1.20 -38.64
C GLN A 184 -30.54 -1.01 -38.03
N PHE A 185 -31.06 -2.02 -37.34
CA PHE A 185 -32.37 -1.97 -36.68
C PHE A 185 -32.34 -1.40 -35.27
N GLU A 186 -31.17 -0.91 -34.81
CA GLU A 186 -30.95 -0.41 -33.45
C GLU A 186 -31.44 -1.40 -32.37
N ILE A 187 -31.40 -2.70 -32.67
CA ILE A 187 -31.80 -3.72 -31.71
C ILE A 187 -30.84 -3.60 -30.54
N PRO A 188 -31.33 -3.40 -29.30
CA PRO A 188 -30.46 -3.35 -28.14
C PRO A 188 -29.61 -4.61 -28.16
N GLN A 189 -28.28 -4.46 -28.25
CA GLN A 189 -27.39 -5.60 -28.14
C GLN A 189 -27.62 -6.22 -26.75
N GLY A 190 -28.46 -7.24 -26.72
CA GLY A 190 -28.95 -7.85 -25.50
C GLY A 190 -27.77 -8.32 -24.66
N GLN A 191 -27.90 -8.14 -23.34
CA GLN A 191 -26.96 -8.55 -22.29
C GLN A 191 -26.76 -10.07 -22.27
N THR A 192 -26.21 -10.65 -23.32
CA THR A 192 -25.78 -12.05 -23.30
C THR A 192 -24.41 -12.07 -22.61
N SER A 193 -24.43 -12.26 -21.29
CA SER A 193 -23.23 -12.46 -20.44
C SER A 193 -22.45 -11.20 -20.03
N GLY A 194 -23.13 -10.08 -19.78
CA GLY A 194 -22.54 -8.94 -19.07
C GLY A 194 -21.61 -8.04 -19.88
N ILE A 195 -21.34 -8.36 -21.15
CA ILE A 195 -20.65 -7.45 -22.09
C ILE A 195 -21.70 -6.74 -22.95
N LYS A 196 -21.64 -5.40 -22.99
CA LYS A 196 -22.27 -4.60 -24.04
C LYS A 196 -21.37 -4.69 -25.28
N GLY A 197 -21.81 -5.37 -26.33
CA GLY A 197 -20.98 -5.59 -27.53
C GLY A 197 -20.34 -6.97 -27.58
N GLY A 198 -19.82 -7.31 -28.75
CA GLY A 198 -19.29 -8.63 -29.06
C GLY A 198 -19.65 -9.07 -30.47
N LEU A 199 -18.67 -9.41 -31.30
CA LEU A 199 -18.97 -10.05 -32.59
C LEU A 199 -19.75 -11.37 -32.36
N TYR A 200 -20.94 -11.50 -32.95
CA TYR A 200 -21.83 -12.66 -32.74
C TYR A 200 -21.13 -14.00 -33.00
N PRO A 201 -20.38 -14.19 -34.11
CA PRO A 201 -19.68 -15.46 -34.34
C PRO A 201 -18.63 -15.77 -33.28
N LEU A 202 -17.88 -14.76 -32.81
CA LEU A 202 -16.89 -14.95 -31.75
C LEU A 202 -17.56 -15.31 -30.42
N GLY A 203 -18.70 -14.69 -30.11
CA GLY A 203 -19.50 -15.05 -28.94
C GLY A 203 -19.98 -16.51 -28.99
N VAL A 204 -20.31 -17.02 -30.17
CA VAL A 204 -20.64 -18.44 -30.38
C VAL A 204 -19.42 -19.34 -30.20
N LEU A 205 -18.26 -18.96 -30.75
CA LEU A 205 -17.01 -19.73 -30.59
C LEU A 205 -16.51 -19.79 -29.14
N VAL A 206 -16.87 -18.83 -28.30
CA VAL A 206 -16.57 -18.87 -26.86
C VAL A 206 -17.46 -19.87 -26.10
N GLN A 207 -18.62 -20.28 -26.63
CA GLN A 207 -19.54 -21.19 -25.91
C GLN A 207 -18.91 -22.56 -25.57
N PRO A 208 -18.24 -23.29 -26.49
CA PRO A 208 -17.56 -24.53 -26.14
C PRO A 208 -16.45 -24.36 -25.09
N ILE A 209 -15.75 -23.22 -25.10
CA ILE A 209 -14.73 -22.87 -24.10
C ILE A 209 -15.40 -22.62 -22.74
N SER A 210 -16.50 -21.87 -22.71
CA SER A 210 -17.30 -21.62 -21.52
C SER A 210 -17.83 -22.91 -20.89
N LEU A 211 -18.29 -23.87 -21.70
CA LEU A 211 -18.75 -25.18 -21.24
C LEU A 211 -17.61 -25.99 -20.61
N ARG A 212 -16.44 -26.04 -21.27
CA ARG A 212 -15.23 -26.69 -20.71
C ARG A 212 -14.79 -26.03 -19.42
N PHE A 213 -14.77 -24.69 -19.37
CA PHE A 213 -14.44 -23.93 -18.18
C PHE A 213 -15.39 -24.25 -17.03
N LYS A 214 -16.70 -24.26 -17.29
CA LYS A 214 -17.73 -24.60 -16.30
C LYS A 214 -17.53 -26.02 -15.75
N TYR A 215 -17.27 -26.99 -16.62
CA TYR A 215 -17.03 -28.38 -16.22
C TYR A 215 -15.80 -28.52 -15.32
N HIS A 216 -14.68 -27.85 -15.62
CA HIS A 216 -13.45 -27.99 -14.85
C HIS A 216 -13.39 -27.09 -13.59
N PHE A 217 -13.98 -25.90 -13.64
CA PHE A 217 -13.75 -24.86 -12.63
C PHE A 217 -15.02 -24.34 -11.97
N GLU A 218 -16.22 -24.78 -12.37
CA GLU A 218 -17.47 -24.44 -11.67
C GLU A 218 -18.23 -25.68 -11.13
N ASP A 219 -17.87 -26.89 -11.54
CA ASP A 219 -18.48 -28.15 -11.10
C ASP A 219 -17.73 -28.79 -9.92
N ASP A 220 -18.24 -29.89 -9.38
CA ASP A 220 -17.63 -30.66 -8.27
C ASP A 220 -16.46 -31.54 -8.78
N ARG A 221 -15.41 -30.88 -9.24
CA ARG A 221 -14.17 -31.49 -9.75
C ARG A 221 -12.99 -31.15 -8.87
N GLN A 222 -12.00 -32.04 -8.83
CA GLN A 222 -10.71 -31.79 -8.15
C GLN A 222 -9.96 -30.56 -8.68
N THR A 223 -10.31 -30.10 -9.89
CA THR A 223 -9.77 -28.89 -10.53
C THR A 223 -10.42 -27.59 -10.02
N ASN A 224 -11.59 -27.66 -9.39
CA ASN A 224 -12.29 -26.50 -8.83
C ASN A 224 -11.85 -26.24 -7.39
N ARG A 225 -10.60 -25.78 -7.24
CA ARG A 225 -9.97 -25.56 -5.93
C ARG A 225 -9.89 -24.09 -5.58
N PRO A 226 -10.48 -23.65 -4.44
CA PRO A 226 -10.43 -22.24 -4.03
C PRO A 226 -9.02 -21.79 -3.63
N ASP A 227 -8.14 -22.72 -3.26
CA ASP A 227 -6.75 -22.47 -2.90
C ASP A 227 -5.79 -22.43 -4.10
N LYS A 228 -6.27 -22.80 -5.29
CA LYS A 228 -5.49 -22.85 -6.54
C LYS A 228 -6.10 -21.98 -7.65
N PRO A 229 -6.28 -20.66 -7.42
CA PRO A 229 -6.81 -19.76 -8.42
C PRO A 229 -5.95 -19.69 -9.68
N GLU A 230 -4.65 -19.94 -9.57
CA GLU A 230 -3.72 -19.99 -10.72
C GLU A 230 -4.18 -20.94 -11.83
N TRP A 231 -4.86 -22.04 -11.51
CA TRP A 231 -5.23 -23.05 -12.51
C TRP A 231 -6.22 -22.53 -13.55
N TYR A 232 -7.26 -21.82 -13.12
CA TYR A 232 -8.25 -21.30 -14.04
C TYR A 232 -7.73 -20.06 -14.80
N PHE A 233 -6.82 -19.28 -14.19
CA PHE A 233 -6.15 -18.17 -14.86
C PHE A 233 -5.21 -18.65 -15.96
N THR A 234 -4.31 -19.60 -15.64
CA THR A 234 -3.40 -20.20 -16.62
C THR A 234 -4.17 -20.90 -17.74
N HIS A 235 -5.26 -21.59 -17.43
CA HIS A 235 -6.09 -22.21 -18.46
C HIS A 235 -6.61 -21.19 -19.48
N ILE A 236 -7.15 -20.07 -19.01
CA ILE A 236 -7.68 -19.02 -19.90
C ILE A 236 -6.55 -18.29 -20.64
N LEU A 237 -5.41 -18.01 -20.00
CA LEU A 237 -4.24 -17.44 -20.68
C LEU A 237 -3.77 -18.35 -21.83
N ASN A 238 -3.68 -19.65 -21.59
CA ASN A 238 -3.30 -20.62 -22.62
C ASN A 238 -4.34 -20.63 -23.75
N VAL A 239 -5.64 -20.61 -23.44
CA VAL A 239 -6.68 -20.51 -24.47
C VAL A 239 -6.53 -19.24 -25.32
N ILE A 240 -6.24 -18.09 -24.71
CA ILE A 240 -6.02 -16.82 -25.43
C ILE A 240 -4.76 -16.89 -26.30
N HIS A 241 -3.68 -17.46 -25.77
CA HIS A 241 -2.40 -17.59 -26.45
C HIS A 241 -2.48 -18.58 -27.62
N ASP A 242 -2.98 -19.80 -27.39
CA ASP A 242 -2.94 -20.89 -28.35
C ASP A 242 -3.84 -20.64 -29.58
N HIS A 243 -4.91 -19.86 -29.41
CA HIS A 243 -5.81 -19.48 -30.51
C HIS A 243 -5.42 -18.18 -31.20
N ARG A 244 -4.34 -17.50 -30.78
CA ARG A 244 -3.93 -16.21 -31.31
C ARG A 244 -3.69 -16.23 -32.82
N SER A 245 -2.91 -17.20 -33.30
CA SER A 245 -2.57 -17.33 -34.73
C SER A 245 -3.81 -17.51 -35.61
N PHE A 246 -4.76 -18.33 -35.17
CA PHE A 246 -6.02 -18.55 -35.86
C PHE A 246 -6.90 -17.29 -35.89
N MET A 247 -6.93 -16.54 -34.77
CA MET A 247 -7.71 -15.30 -34.66
C MET A 247 -7.12 -14.17 -35.51
N GLU A 248 -5.81 -13.92 -35.41
CA GLU A 248 -5.13 -12.84 -36.15
C GLU A 248 -4.98 -13.12 -37.65
N GLY A 249 -4.98 -14.39 -38.06
CA GLY A 249 -4.91 -14.81 -39.46
C GLY A 249 -6.29 -14.99 -40.10
N THR A 250 -6.87 -16.18 -39.92
CA THR A 250 -8.09 -16.60 -40.62
C THR A 250 -9.30 -15.77 -40.21
N VAL A 251 -9.54 -15.60 -38.90
CA VAL A 251 -10.74 -14.92 -38.43
C VAL A 251 -10.66 -13.42 -38.72
N GLN A 252 -9.49 -12.79 -38.54
CA GLN A 252 -9.29 -11.38 -38.87
C GLN A 252 -9.62 -11.08 -40.35
N ALA A 253 -9.27 -11.98 -41.27
CA ALA A 253 -9.60 -11.82 -42.68
C ALA A 253 -11.12 -11.79 -42.92
N LEU A 254 -11.88 -12.68 -42.27
CA LEU A 254 -13.35 -12.71 -42.35
C LEU A 254 -13.99 -11.48 -41.73
N VAL A 255 -13.52 -11.05 -40.56
CA VAL A 255 -13.99 -9.85 -39.87
C VAL A 255 -13.74 -8.60 -40.72
N SER A 256 -12.55 -8.48 -41.29
CA SER A 256 -12.17 -7.33 -42.14
C SER A 256 -12.98 -7.30 -43.43
N ALA A 257 -13.19 -8.45 -44.08
CA ALA A 257 -14.00 -8.57 -45.30
C ALA A 257 -15.47 -8.17 -45.07
N SER A 258 -15.97 -8.30 -43.84
CA SER A 258 -17.34 -7.94 -43.46
C SER A 258 -17.53 -6.46 -43.09
N GLY A 259 -16.47 -5.65 -43.09
CA GLY A 259 -16.52 -4.20 -42.85
C GLY A 259 -16.11 -3.76 -41.45
N TYR A 260 -15.78 -4.69 -40.54
CA TYR A 260 -15.29 -4.39 -39.18
C TYR A 260 -13.75 -4.21 -39.16
N THR A 261 -13.22 -3.30 -39.97
CA THR A 261 -11.76 -3.14 -40.14
C THR A 261 -11.04 -2.52 -38.95
N ALA A 262 -11.77 -1.78 -38.09
CA ALA A 262 -11.24 -1.20 -36.87
C ALA A 262 -11.08 -2.22 -35.73
N LEU A 263 -11.75 -3.38 -35.84
CA LEU A 263 -11.74 -4.40 -34.80
C LEU A 263 -10.63 -5.42 -35.04
N ASN A 264 -9.99 -5.83 -33.95
CA ASN A 264 -9.07 -6.96 -33.95
C ASN A 264 -9.77 -8.21 -33.39
N ALA A 265 -9.81 -9.28 -34.18
CA ALA A 265 -10.49 -10.52 -33.83
C ALA A 265 -9.92 -11.19 -32.56
N TRP A 266 -8.60 -11.10 -32.33
CA TRP A 266 -7.97 -11.66 -31.13
C TRP A 266 -8.28 -10.84 -29.87
N HIS A 267 -8.24 -9.50 -29.95
CA HIS A 267 -8.65 -8.65 -28.83
C HIS A 267 -10.14 -8.84 -28.51
N GLU A 268 -10.99 -8.91 -29.54
CA GLU A 268 -12.43 -9.15 -29.39
C GLU A 268 -12.71 -10.52 -28.75
N PHE A 269 -12.05 -11.58 -29.22
CA PHE A 269 -12.11 -12.91 -28.62
C PHE A 269 -11.68 -12.89 -27.15
N THR A 270 -10.59 -12.20 -26.86
CA THR A 270 -10.05 -12.07 -25.50
C THR A 270 -11.08 -11.42 -24.57
N VAL A 271 -11.69 -10.29 -24.98
CA VAL A 271 -12.75 -9.61 -24.22
C VAL A 271 -13.92 -10.55 -23.94
N LEU A 272 -14.34 -11.35 -24.92
CA LEU A 272 -15.47 -12.28 -24.77
C LEU A 272 -15.20 -13.46 -23.83
N VAL A 273 -13.92 -13.80 -23.59
CA VAL A 273 -13.52 -14.87 -22.66
C VAL A 273 -13.41 -14.37 -21.20
N LEU A 274 -13.05 -13.11 -20.98
CA LEU A 274 -12.88 -12.52 -19.63
C LEU A 274 -14.12 -12.63 -18.69
N PRO A 275 -15.38 -12.58 -19.15
CA PRO A 275 -16.55 -12.78 -18.30
C PRO A 275 -16.59 -14.12 -17.58
N LEU A 276 -15.96 -15.17 -18.14
CA LEU A 276 -15.87 -16.47 -17.48
C LEU A 276 -15.14 -16.33 -16.14
N LEU A 277 -13.99 -15.65 -16.17
CA LEU A 277 -13.19 -15.37 -14.99
C LEU A 277 -13.90 -14.40 -14.06
N SER A 278 -14.51 -13.34 -14.60
CA SER A 278 -15.27 -12.35 -13.81
C SER A 278 -16.39 -13.01 -13.02
N ARG A 279 -17.17 -13.91 -13.66
CA ARG A 279 -18.24 -14.67 -13.00
C ARG A 279 -17.68 -15.62 -11.95
N LYS A 280 -16.59 -16.33 -12.25
CA LYS A 280 -15.92 -17.23 -11.31
C LYS A 280 -15.45 -16.48 -10.05
N LEU A 281 -14.82 -15.32 -10.22
CA LEU A 281 -14.37 -14.47 -9.13
C LEU A 281 -15.54 -13.98 -8.28
N ARG A 282 -16.61 -13.46 -8.89
CA ARG A 282 -17.81 -12.99 -8.16
C ARG A 282 -18.46 -14.05 -7.29
N ARG A 283 -18.39 -15.33 -7.69
CA ARG A 283 -18.89 -16.46 -6.89
C ARG A 283 -17.90 -16.93 -5.82
N THR A 284 -16.60 -16.92 -6.13
CA THR A 284 -15.57 -17.51 -5.27
C THR A 284 -15.10 -16.56 -4.18
N VAL A 285 -14.90 -15.27 -4.50
CA VAL A 285 -14.36 -14.28 -3.55
C VAL A 285 -15.18 -14.16 -2.27
N PRO A 286 -16.53 -14.10 -2.28
CA PRO A 286 -17.32 -14.08 -1.04
C PRO A 286 -17.02 -15.22 -0.07
N LEU A 287 -16.67 -16.40 -0.59
CA LEU A 287 -16.32 -17.59 0.20
C LEU A 287 -14.90 -17.50 0.78
N LEU A 288 -14.03 -16.68 0.18
CA LEU A 288 -12.65 -16.49 0.59
C LEU A 288 -12.47 -15.36 1.61
N LEU A 289 -13.46 -14.47 1.77
CA LEU A 289 -13.38 -13.34 2.71
C LEU A 289 -12.97 -13.74 4.15
N PRO A 290 -13.45 -14.87 4.72
CA PRO A 290 -13.00 -15.32 6.05
C PRO A 290 -11.55 -15.85 6.07
N HIS A 291 -10.98 -16.17 4.91
CA HIS A 291 -9.67 -16.79 4.74
C HIS A 291 -8.68 -15.83 4.08
N THR A 292 -8.17 -14.88 4.86
CA THR A 292 -7.32 -13.77 4.38
C THR A 292 -6.16 -14.20 3.47
N SER A 293 -5.45 -15.29 3.79
CA SER A 293 -4.31 -15.74 2.97
C SER A 293 -4.74 -16.23 1.58
N LEU A 294 -5.82 -16.99 1.49
CA LEU A 294 -6.37 -17.47 0.21
C LEU A 294 -6.94 -16.30 -0.60
N PHE A 295 -7.57 -15.34 0.08
CA PHE A 295 -8.07 -14.14 -0.56
C PHE A 295 -6.95 -13.28 -1.16
N ALA A 296 -5.90 -13.00 -0.37
CA ALA A 296 -4.71 -12.27 -0.83
C ALA A 296 -4.02 -12.97 -2.01
N HIS A 297 -3.85 -14.31 -1.93
CA HIS A 297 -3.32 -15.11 -3.04
C HIS A 297 -4.18 -14.96 -4.32
N THR A 298 -5.50 -15.01 -4.19
CA THR A 298 -6.43 -14.84 -5.32
C THR A 298 -6.31 -13.46 -5.97
N ILE A 299 -6.18 -12.40 -5.17
CA ILE A 299 -5.95 -11.04 -5.67
C ILE A 299 -4.64 -10.97 -6.45
N TYR A 300 -3.55 -11.52 -5.89
CA TYR A 300 -2.25 -11.52 -6.55
C TYR A 300 -2.26 -12.31 -7.87
N GLN A 301 -2.88 -13.48 -7.91
CA GLN A 301 -3.04 -14.24 -9.14
C GLN A 301 -3.88 -13.49 -10.18
N THR A 302 -4.87 -12.71 -9.74
CA THR A 302 -5.66 -11.86 -10.64
C THR A 302 -4.83 -10.71 -11.22
N LEU A 303 -4.01 -10.05 -10.40
CA LEU A 303 -3.09 -8.99 -10.86
C LEU A 303 -2.01 -9.54 -11.81
N SER A 304 -1.48 -10.72 -11.53
CA SER A 304 -0.50 -11.39 -12.39
C SER A 304 -1.12 -11.79 -13.74
N PHE A 305 -2.38 -12.23 -13.75
CA PHE A 305 -3.14 -12.46 -14.99
C PHE A 305 -3.29 -11.18 -15.81
N ASP A 306 -3.67 -10.07 -15.16
CA ASP A 306 -3.83 -8.76 -15.83
C ASP A 306 -2.51 -8.30 -16.47
N ALA A 307 -1.40 -8.39 -15.74
CA ALA A 307 -0.07 -8.06 -16.24
C ALA A 307 0.33 -8.95 -17.43
N SER A 308 0.13 -10.27 -17.32
CA SER A 308 0.41 -11.22 -18.40
C SER A 308 -0.39 -10.92 -19.67
N LEU A 309 -1.64 -10.47 -19.52
CA LEU A 309 -2.48 -10.14 -20.65
C LEU A 309 -2.01 -8.87 -21.38
N ILE A 310 -1.56 -7.87 -20.62
CA ILE A 310 -0.96 -6.64 -21.16
C ILE A 310 0.35 -6.97 -21.87
N GLU A 311 1.21 -7.84 -21.30
CA GLU A 311 2.46 -8.30 -21.92
C GLU A 311 2.24 -9.07 -23.23
N LEU A 312 1.14 -9.84 -23.33
CA LEU A 312 0.71 -10.47 -24.59
C LEU A 312 0.29 -9.45 -25.67
N GLY A 313 0.15 -8.17 -25.29
CA GLY A 313 -0.20 -7.06 -26.17
C GLY A 313 -1.69 -6.79 -26.27
N PHE A 314 -2.50 -7.22 -25.30
CA PHE A 314 -3.94 -6.99 -25.30
C PHE A 314 -4.30 -5.50 -25.16
N ASP A 315 -5.19 -5.03 -26.02
CA ASP A 315 -5.67 -3.65 -26.05
C ASP A 315 -7.18 -3.62 -26.28
N VAL A 316 -7.92 -3.04 -25.33
CA VAL A 316 -9.38 -2.97 -25.39
C VAL A 316 -9.88 -1.95 -26.41
N THR A 317 -9.07 -0.98 -26.82
CA THR A 317 -9.48 0.09 -27.75
C THR A 317 -9.82 -0.42 -29.15
N LYS A 318 -9.33 -1.63 -29.50
CA LYS A 318 -9.58 -2.30 -30.78
C LYS A 318 -10.70 -3.34 -30.71
N THR A 319 -11.64 -3.16 -29.78
CA THR A 319 -12.76 -4.08 -29.53
C THR A 319 -14.10 -3.34 -29.62
N SER A 320 -15.18 -4.10 -29.79
CA SER A 320 -16.54 -3.54 -29.87
C SER A 320 -17.04 -2.92 -28.55
N VAL A 321 -16.29 -3.12 -27.47
CA VAL A 321 -16.57 -2.62 -26.12
C VAL A 321 -15.83 -1.30 -25.85
N ALA A 322 -14.97 -0.86 -26.77
CA ALA A 322 -14.23 0.39 -26.65
C ALA A 322 -15.18 1.60 -26.59
N GLY A 323 -15.09 2.39 -25.52
CA GLY A 323 -15.60 3.77 -25.46
C GLY A 323 -14.50 4.80 -25.73
N ASP A 324 -14.87 6.07 -25.88
CA ASP A 324 -14.00 7.18 -26.29
C ASP A 324 -12.71 7.38 -25.44
N ASP A 325 -12.65 6.84 -24.21
CA ASP A 325 -11.50 7.00 -23.30
C ASP A 325 -11.12 5.69 -22.56
N SER A 326 -11.39 4.53 -23.19
CA SER A 326 -11.41 3.25 -22.48
C SER A 326 -10.03 2.57 -22.38
N LYS A 327 -9.36 2.77 -21.24
CA LYS A 327 -8.30 1.86 -20.76
C LYS A 327 -8.95 0.63 -20.12
N TRP A 328 -8.44 -0.56 -20.40
CA TRP A 328 -8.91 -1.78 -19.73
C TRP A 328 -8.65 -1.67 -18.22
N PRO A 329 -9.68 -1.73 -17.36
CA PRO A 329 -9.49 -1.61 -15.91
C PRO A 329 -8.81 -2.84 -15.28
N GLY A 330 -8.61 -3.92 -16.04
CA GLY A 330 -8.14 -5.20 -15.52
C GLY A 330 -9.27 -6.04 -14.95
N LEU A 331 -9.04 -7.34 -14.84
CA LEU A 331 -9.93 -8.26 -14.16
C LEU A 331 -9.87 -8.06 -12.63
N SER A 332 -8.75 -7.57 -12.12
CA SER A 332 -8.57 -7.21 -10.71
C SER A 332 -9.61 -6.21 -10.22
N GLU A 333 -10.15 -5.36 -11.09
CA GLU A 333 -11.23 -4.41 -10.75
C GLU A 333 -12.53 -5.11 -10.31
N VAL A 334 -12.78 -6.35 -10.74
CA VAL A 334 -13.93 -7.13 -10.25
C VAL A 334 -13.89 -7.32 -8.73
N ILE A 335 -12.67 -7.40 -8.18
CA ILE A 335 -12.40 -7.56 -6.76
C ILE A 335 -12.17 -6.21 -6.10
N LEU A 336 -11.20 -5.45 -6.63
CA LEU A 336 -10.72 -4.20 -6.04
C LEU A 336 -11.74 -3.05 -6.13
N GLY A 337 -12.64 -3.08 -7.12
CA GLY A 337 -13.72 -2.10 -7.26
C GLY A 337 -14.82 -2.26 -6.20
N GLN A 338 -14.88 -3.41 -5.51
CA GLN A 338 -15.81 -3.61 -4.40
C GLN A 338 -15.17 -3.14 -3.10
N LYS A 339 -15.60 -1.96 -2.64
CA LYS A 339 -15.07 -1.31 -1.43
C LYS A 339 -15.02 -2.24 -0.21
N GLU A 340 -16.07 -3.01 0.04
CA GLU A 340 -16.16 -3.93 1.18
C GLU A 340 -15.09 -5.03 1.13
N TRP A 341 -14.86 -5.61 -0.06
CA TRP A 341 -13.86 -6.66 -0.25
C TRP A 341 -12.44 -6.10 -0.10
N PHE A 342 -12.20 -4.92 -0.64
CA PHE A 342 -10.92 -4.24 -0.50
C PHE A 342 -10.63 -3.83 0.95
N ASP A 343 -11.63 -3.34 1.68
CA ASP A 343 -11.50 -2.98 3.10
C ASP A 343 -11.15 -4.20 3.96
N LEU A 344 -11.80 -5.34 3.72
CA LEU A 344 -11.49 -6.61 4.39
C LEU A 344 -10.08 -7.11 4.05
N TRP A 345 -9.62 -6.93 2.81
CA TRP A 345 -8.27 -7.30 2.42
C TRP A 345 -7.23 -6.46 3.17
N ILE A 346 -7.39 -5.13 3.18
CA ILE A 346 -6.48 -4.23 3.91
C ILE A 346 -6.42 -4.58 5.40
N ASP A 347 -7.58 -4.79 6.04
CA ASP A 347 -7.63 -5.15 7.47
C ASP A 347 -6.91 -6.48 7.75
N GLY A 348 -7.08 -7.46 6.86
CA GLY A 348 -6.34 -8.72 6.90
C GLY A 348 -4.83 -8.54 6.73
N GLU A 349 -4.40 -7.73 5.76
CA GLU A 349 -2.99 -7.43 5.51
C GLU A 349 -2.34 -6.65 6.65
N LYS A 350 -3.08 -5.72 7.25
CA LYS A 350 -2.65 -4.98 8.45
C LYS A 350 -2.37 -5.95 9.60
N ARG A 351 -3.32 -6.83 9.93
CA ARG A 351 -3.13 -7.84 11.00
C ARG A 351 -1.96 -8.77 10.70
N PHE A 352 -1.80 -9.17 9.45
CA PHE A 352 -0.69 -10.02 9.03
C PHE A 352 0.66 -9.32 9.17
N ALA A 353 0.76 -8.06 8.75
CA ALA A 353 1.96 -7.24 8.91
C ALA A 353 2.30 -6.99 10.40
N GLU A 354 1.30 -6.68 11.23
CA GLU A 354 1.46 -6.52 12.68
C GLU A 354 1.94 -7.82 13.35
N ALA A 355 1.40 -8.98 12.97
CA ALA A 355 1.85 -10.27 13.48
C ALA A 355 3.31 -10.56 13.10
N GLN A 356 3.70 -10.29 11.85
CA GLN A 356 5.09 -10.43 11.40
C GLN A 356 6.03 -9.46 12.12
N TYR A 357 5.63 -8.20 12.29
CA TYR A 357 6.38 -7.22 13.08
C TYR A 357 6.63 -7.72 14.51
N ASN A 358 5.58 -8.18 15.20
CA ASN A 358 5.70 -8.70 16.56
C ASN A 358 6.61 -9.93 16.63
N ALA A 359 6.54 -10.83 15.64
CA ALA A 359 7.45 -11.97 15.54
C ALA A 359 8.91 -11.53 15.35
N ILE A 360 9.16 -10.50 14.53
CA ILE A 360 10.50 -9.95 14.30
C ILE A 360 11.08 -9.35 15.58
N ILE A 361 10.32 -8.53 16.30
CA ILE A 361 10.78 -7.86 17.52
C ILE A 361 10.88 -8.80 18.72
N GLY A 362 10.05 -9.84 18.75
CA GLY A 362 10.05 -10.89 19.78
C GLY A 362 11.10 -11.98 19.57
N ALA A 363 11.78 -12.02 18.42
CA ALA A 363 12.82 -13.01 18.15
C ALA A 363 14.01 -12.86 19.12
N SER A 364 14.56 -13.99 19.58
CA SER A 364 15.67 -14.00 20.56
C SER A 364 16.94 -13.31 20.05
N ASP A 365 17.13 -13.29 18.73
CA ASP A 365 18.26 -12.70 18.03
C ASP A 365 17.97 -11.31 17.45
N ALA A 366 16.77 -10.76 17.67
CA ALA A 366 16.29 -9.52 17.05
C ALA A 366 17.29 -8.37 17.20
N TRP A 367 17.79 -8.15 18.41
CA TRP A 367 18.67 -7.02 18.75
C TRP A 367 20.16 -7.40 18.73
N GLN A 368 20.52 -8.51 18.11
CA GLN A 368 21.93 -8.84 17.88
C GLN A 368 22.44 -8.06 16.67
N ILE A 369 23.68 -7.58 16.76
CA ILE A 369 24.36 -6.95 15.63
C ILE A 369 24.74 -8.10 14.69
N ALA A 370 24.30 -8.01 13.44
CA ALA A 370 24.61 -9.01 12.43
C ALA A 370 26.11 -8.98 12.10
N ASP A 371 26.71 -10.17 12.10
CA ASP A 371 28.14 -10.38 11.88
C ASP A 371 28.38 -10.70 10.40
N ASP A 372 27.97 -9.79 9.51
CA ASP A 372 28.18 -9.96 8.06
C ASP A 372 29.38 -9.12 7.61
N ASP A 373 30.51 -9.79 7.42
CA ASP A 373 31.73 -9.29 6.76
C ASP A 373 31.58 -9.27 5.22
N VAL A 374 30.35 -9.07 4.73
CA VAL A 374 29.97 -9.30 3.33
C VAL A 374 29.34 -8.06 2.73
N GLY A 375 30.17 -7.15 2.20
CA GLY A 375 29.71 -6.09 1.30
C GLY A 375 30.58 -4.85 1.32
N VAL A 376 31.42 -4.70 0.29
CA VAL A 376 32.41 -3.63 0.09
C VAL A 376 31.77 -2.24 -0.22
N ASP A 377 30.48 -2.02 0.08
CA ASP A 377 29.79 -0.76 -0.29
C ASP A 377 28.86 -0.16 0.79
N TYR A 378 28.60 -0.83 1.91
CA TYR A 378 27.85 -0.25 3.03
C TYR A 378 28.62 -0.38 4.34
N ASP A 379 29.28 0.71 4.76
CA ASP A 379 30.07 0.84 6.00
C ASP A 379 29.22 0.80 7.31
N VAL A 380 28.00 0.24 7.27
CA VAL A 380 27.03 0.32 8.37
C VAL A 380 26.61 -1.07 8.85
N LYS A 381 27.11 -1.44 10.03
CA LYS A 381 26.63 -2.61 10.78
C LYS A 381 25.15 -2.44 11.15
N THR A 382 24.41 -3.54 11.22
CA THR A 382 22.95 -3.50 11.46
C THR A 382 22.53 -4.54 12.48
N THR A 383 21.38 -4.33 13.11
CA THR A 383 20.73 -5.37 13.91
C THR A 383 19.87 -6.29 13.03
N ASN A 384 19.72 -7.55 13.41
CA ASN A 384 18.84 -8.49 12.71
C ASN A 384 17.39 -7.99 12.58
N SER A 385 16.86 -7.32 13.61
CA SER A 385 15.52 -6.72 13.60
C SER A 385 15.39 -5.68 12.50
N ALA A 386 16.30 -4.72 12.43
CA ALA A 386 16.27 -3.66 11.42
C ALA A 386 16.31 -4.23 9.99
N ARG A 387 17.11 -5.27 9.74
CA ARG A 387 17.14 -5.97 8.44
C ARG A 387 15.82 -6.66 8.12
N ARG A 388 15.25 -7.38 9.09
CA ARG A 388 13.95 -8.06 8.92
C ARG A 388 12.79 -7.07 8.75
N ILE A 389 12.81 -5.94 9.43
CA ILE A 389 11.83 -4.85 9.26
C ILE A 389 11.95 -4.22 7.87
N LYS A 390 13.17 -3.98 7.38
CA LYS A 390 13.40 -3.53 6.01
C LYS A 390 12.79 -4.51 5.00
N ALA A 391 13.10 -5.80 5.13
CA ALA A 391 12.57 -6.84 4.24
C ALA A 391 11.04 -6.96 4.31
N LEU A 392 10.44 -6.87 5.52
CA LEU A 392 8.99 -6.85 5.69
C LEU A 392 8.35 -5.66 4.97
N THR A 393 8.94 -4.47 5.10
CA THR A 393 8.46 -3.27 4.41
C THR A 393 8.55 -3.42 2.90
N GLU A 394 9.66 -3.93 2.37
CA GLU A 394 9.84 -4.19 0.93
C GLU A 394 8.81 -5.21 0.40
N GLN A 395 8.52 -6.25 1.16
CA GLN A 395 7.47 -7.23 0.83
C GLN A 395 6.06 -6.61 0.82
N ILE A 396 5.79 -5.63 1.71
CA ILE A 396 4.51 -4.89 1.69
C ILE A 396 4.48 -3.97 0.46
N THR A 397 5.58 -3.27 0.16
CA THR A 397 5.72 -2.39 -1.00
C THR A 397 5.50 -3.13 -2.32
N GLU A 398 6.13 -4.29 -2.51
CA GLU A 398 5.94 -5.11 -3.71
C GLU A 398 4.47 -5.51 -3.94
N ARG A 399 3.73 -5.77 -2.85
CA ARG A 399 2.33 -6.20 -2.95
C ARG A 399 1.40 -5.11 -3.43
N TYR A 400 1.54 -3.88 -2.92
CA TYR A 400 0.64 -2.80 -3.34
C TYR A 400 1.15 -2.04 -4.55
N SER A 401 2.45 -2.07 -4.89
CA SER A 401 2.98 -1.40 -6.09
C SER A 401 2.35 -1.96 -7.38
N ALA A 402 1.98 -3.24 -7.37
CA ALA A 402 1.26 -3.89 -8.47
C ALA A 402 -0.20 -3.41 -8.64
N LEU A 403 -0.78 -2.68 -7.68
CA LEU A 403 -2.18 -2.26 -7.76
C LEU A 403 -2.37 -1.18 -8.84
N PRO A 404 -3.41 -1.24 -9.70
CA PRO A 404 -3.63 -0.23 -10.74
C PRO A 404 -4.02 1.15 -10.21
N SER A 405 -4.76 1.20 -9.10
CA SER A 405 -5.31 2.44 -8.53
C SER A 405 -4.37 3.07 -7.50
N PHE A 406 -3.95 4.31 -7.76
CA PHE A 406 -3.17 5.10 -6.79
C PHE A 406 -3.91 5.29 -5.45
N SER A 407 -5.25 5.36 -5.44
CA SER A 407 -6.00 5.43 -4.19
C SER A 407 -5.83 4.17 -3.35
N HIS A 408 -5.80 3.00 -3.98
CA HIS A 408 -5.53 1.74 -3.29
C HIS A 408 -4.09 1.69 -2.79
N ARG A 409 -3.11 2.11 -3.59
CA ARG A 409 -1.69 2.23 -3.18
C ARG A 409 -1.51 3.13 -1.96
N THR A 410 -2.09 4.34 -1.98
CA THR A 410 -2.03 5.29 -0.86
C THR A 410 -2.63 4.70 0.41
N ARG A 411 -3.77 4.00 0.31
CA ARG A 411 -4.39 3.35 1.47
C ARG A 411 -3.51 2.25 2.06
N PHE A 412 -2.86 1.44 1.23
CA PHE A 412 -1.90 0.43 1.69
C PHE A 412 -0.70 1.05 2.40
N LEU A 413 -0.11 2.10 1.80
CA LEU A 413 0.98 2.84 2.41
C LEU A 413 0.57 3.34 3.81
N VAL A 414 -0.56 4.04 3.90
CA VAL A 414 -1.03 4.69 5.13
C VAL A 414 -1.50 3.69 6.19
N GLN A 415 -2.22 2.64 5.82
CA GLN A 415 -2.87 1.75 6.79
C GLN A 415 -2.05 0.50 7.14
N VAL A 416 -1.07 0.13 6.31
CA VAL A 416 -0.26 -1.09 6.50
C VAL A 416 1.23 -0.77 6.66
N GLN A 417 1.85 -0.04 5.73
CA GLN A 417 3.31 0.16 5.75
C GLN A 417 3.78 1.16 6.81
N LEU A 418 3.20 2.38 6.85
CA LEU A 418 3.62 3.42 7.80
C LEU A 418 3.50 2.97 9.26
N PRO A 419 2.41 2.29 9.71
CA PRO A 419 2.30 1.83 11.09
C PRO A 419 3.44 0.90 11.54
N ILE A 420 4.00 0.10 10.63
CA ILE A 420 5.14 -0.80 10.93
C ILE A 420 6.40 0.01 11.20
N LEU A 421 6.66 1.03 10.37
CA LEU A 421 7.80 1.93 10.51
C LEU A 421 7.68 2.81 11.75
N GLU A 422 6.48 3.34 12.05
CA GLU A 422 6.19 4.09 13.27
C GLU A 422 6.30 3.22 14.53
N SER A 423 5.78 1.99 14.48
CA SER A 423 5.90 1.05 15.61
C SER A 423 7.35 0.69 15.90
N TYR A 424 8.18 0.51 14.86
CA TYR A 424 9.61 0.26 15.05
C TYR A 424 10.33 1.47 15.66
N HIS A 425 10.03 2.68 15.18
CA HIS A 425 10.54 3.93 15.76
C HIS A 425 10.14 4.06 17.23
N GLY A 426 8.85 3.91 17.53
CA GLY A 426 8.30 4.00 18.88
C GLY A 426 8.90 2.96 19.82
N ARG A 427 9.18 1.74 19.32
CA ARG A 427 9.86 0.70 20.09
C ARG A 427 11.28 1.10 20.48
N ILE A 428 12.05 1.68 19.56
CA ILE A 428 13.40 2.17 19.85
C ILE A 428 13.32 3.36 20.82
N SER A 429 12.43 4.32 20.59
CA SER A 429 12.23 5.47 21.50
C SER A 429 11.90 5.03 22.92
N THR A 430 10.93 4.11 23.08
CA THR A 430 10.54 3.57 24.39
C THR A 430 11.73 2.85 25.07
N SER A 431 12.57 2.17 24.30
CA SER A 431 13.79 1.55 24.84
C SER A 431 14.79 2.59 25.35
N LEU A 432 14.89 3.76 24.71
CA LEU A 432 15.73 4.86 25.18
C LEU A 432 15.14 5.52 26.43
N ASP A 433 13.82 5.75 26.47
CA ASP A 433 13.13 6.30 27.64
C ASP A 433 13.33 5.40 28.88
N ALA A 434 13.22 4.08 28.69
CA ALA A 434 13.49 3.10 29.73
C ALA A 434 14.96 3.13 30.19
N PHE A 435 15.90 3.28 29.25
CA PHE A 435 17.32 3.41 29.57
C PHE A 435 17.62 4.65 30.41
N GLU A 436 17.11 5.82 30.02
CA GLU A 436 17.29 7.09 30.75
C GLU A 436 16.65 7.07 32.15
N THR A 437 15.47 6.45 32.28
CA THR A 437 14.79 6.30 33.57
C THR A 437 15.61 5.44 34.54
N LEU A 438 16.17 4.33 34.05
CA LEU A 438 17.00 3.43 34.85
C LEU A 438 18.38 4.05 35.17
N SER A 439 19.01 4.74 34.22
CA SER A 439 20.32 5.38 34.44
C SER A 439 20.22 6.54 35.45
N SER A 440 19.16 7.36 35.37
CA SER A 440 18.94 8.48 36.31
C SER A 440 18.59 8.01 37.73
N ALA A 441 17.83 6.91 37.86
CA ALA A 441 17.53 6.30 39.16
C ALA A 441 18.81 5.81 39.87
N LEU A 442 19.75 5.23 39.13
CA LEU A 442 21.04 4.78 39.66
C LEU A 442 21.94 5.95 40.09
N ILE A 443 21.93 7.07 39.35
CA ILE A 443 22.72 8.26 39.70
C ILE A 443 22.18 8.96 40.96
N ARG A 444 20.87 8.86 41.23
CA ARG A 444 20.22 9.44 42.43
C ARG A 444 20.26 8.51 43.65
N ALA A 445 20.52 7.21 43.47
CA ALA A 445 20.63 6.27 44.58
C ALA A 445 21.89 6.56 45.41
N VAL A 446 21.68 7.07 46.62
CA VAL A 446 22.73 7.35 47.62
C VAL A 446 23.45 6.05 48.02
N PRO A 447 24.80 6.03 48.10
CA PRO A 447 25.54 4.87 48.62
C PRO A 447 25.04 4.48 50.02
N GLY A 448 24.43 3.30 50.14
CA GLY A 448 23.90 2.76 51.40
C GLY A 448 22.39 2.50 51.41
N ALA A 449 21.63 2.94 50.41
CA ALA A 449 20.23 2.54 50.26
C ALA A 449 20.14 1.28 49.38
N LEU A 450 19.60 0.21 49.97
CA LEU A 450 19.26 -1.06 49.32
C LEU A 450 18.68 -0.81 47.92
N GLY A 451 19.21 -1.54 46.92
CA GLY A 451 18.75 -1.48 45.55
C GLY A 451 17.23 -1.50 45.48
N VAL A 452 16.65 -0.44 44.93
CA VAL A 452 15.22 -0.35 44.68
C VAL A 452 14.90 -1.37 43.60
N SER A 453 14.50 -2.56 44.03
CA SER A 453 13.92 -3.57 43.15
C SER A 453 12.58 -3.02 42.64
N LEU A 454 12.60 -2.43 41.45
CA LEU A 454 11.41 -2.24 40.62
C LEU A 454 11.04 -3.58 39.98
N GLY A 455 10.69 -4.55 40.83
CA GLY A 455 10.12 -5.83 40.43
C GLY A 455 8.68 -5.91 40.92
N ILE A 456 7.73 -5.92 39.99
CA ILE A 456 6.36 -6.38 40.26
C ILE A 456 6.49 -7.80 40.82
N LYS A 457 5.95 -8.01 42.03
CA LYS A 457 5.91 -9.32 42.68
C LYS A 457 5.05 -10.27 41.84
N ASP A 458 5.70 -11.07 41.01
CA ASP A 458 5.16 -12.34 40.52
C ASP A 458 6.23 -13.43 40.66
N ASP A 459 5.82 -14.53 41.28
CA ASP A 459 6.64 -15.46 42.08
C ASP A 459 7.53 -16.43 41.27
N LYS A 460 7.98 -16.03 40.07
CA LYS A 460 8.90 -16.83 39.20
C LYS A 460 9.85 -15.97 38.35
N SER A 461 10.32 -14.83 38.84
CA SER A 461 11.23 -13.96 38.06
C SER A 461 12.71 -14.32 38.26
N ILE A 462 13.40 -14.63 37.17
CA ILE A 462 14.87 -14.62 37.07
C ILE A 462 15.34 -13.24 37.55
N ASN A 463 16.21 -13.19 38.57
CA ASN A 463 16.71 -11.95 39.15
C ASN A 463 17.74 -11.33 38.17
N VAL A 464 17.26 -10.56 37.20
CA VAL A 464 18.12 -9.86 36.24
C VAL A 464 18.67 -8.61 36.94
N ASP A 465 19.98 -8.56 37.16
CA ASP A 465 20.68 -7.40 37.72
C ASP A 465 20.46 -6.17 36.82
N THR A 466 19.46 -5.35 37.15
CA THR A 466 19.07 -4.17 36.38
C THR A 466 20.21 -3.15 36.26
N GLN A 467 21.14 -3.14 37.23
CA GLN A 467 22.35 -2.32 37.21
C GLN A 467 23.29 -2.67 36.05
N ARG A 468 23.41 -3.95 35.67
CA ARG A 468 24.24 -4.38 34.51
C ARG A 468 23.62 -3.99 33.17
N LEU A 469 22.32 -3.72 33.13
CA LEU A 469 21.63 -3.37 31.88
C LEU A 469 21.93 -1.94 31.42
N THR A 470 22.39 -1.07 32.32
CA THR A 470 22.57 0.37 32.06
C THR A 470 23.94 0.92 32.44
N THR A 471 24.88 0.07 32.84
CA THR A 471 26.24 0.49 33.23
C THR A 471 27.30 -0.25 32.44
N GLY A 472 28.44 0.42 32.23
CA GLY A 472 29.57 -0.13 31.52
C GLY A 472 29.28 -0.43 30.05
N ILE A 473 30.08 -1.35 29.49
CA ILE A 473 30.07 -1.66 28.05
C ILE A 473 28.70 -2.20 27.60
N ASP A 474 28.00 -2.94 28.46
CA ASP A 474 26.69 -3.52 28.17
C ASP A 474 25.60 -2.44 27.96
N GLY A 475 25.68 -1.34 28.70
CA GLY A 475 24.80 -0.17 28.53
C GLY A 475 25.05 0.52 27.19
N VAL A 476 26.31 0.81 26.88
CA VAL A 476 26.72 1.40 25.60
C VAL A 476 26.37 0.48 24.42
N GLN A 477 26.52 -0.83 24.58
CA GLN A 477 26.13 -1.82 23.58
C GLN A 477 24.66 -1.69 23.18
N ARG A 478 23.75 -1.50 24.15
CA ARG A 478 22.31 -1.32 23.88
C ARG A 478 22.03 -0.03 23.12
N LEU A 479 22.70 1.06 23.49
CA LEU A 479 22.57 2.34 22.81
C LEU A 479 23.12 2.26 21.37
N CYS A 480 24.27 1.60 21.15
CA CYS A 480 24.81 1.37 19.81
C CYS A 480 23.84 0.54 18.96
N LYS A 481 23.19 -0.49 19.52
CA LYS A 481 22.17 -1.27 18.81
C LYS A 481 20.96 -0.42 18.39
N ALA A 482 20.48 0.46 19.27
CA ALA A 482 19.42 1.40 18.98
C ALA A 482 19.82 2.39 17.86
N LEU A 483 21.03 2.95 17.94
CA LEU A 483 21.58 3.88 16.96
C LEU A 483 21.70 3.23 15.57
N LEU A 484 22.32 2.06 15.48
CA LEU A 484 22.48 1.32 14.22
C LEU A 484 21.11 0.96 13.62
N SER A 485 20.15 0.55 14.44
CA SER A 485 18.78 0.26 14.00
C SER A 485 18.10 1.48 13.38
N ALA A 486 18.18 2.63 14.04
CA ALA A 486 17.56 3.87 13.58
C ALA A 486 18.22 4.39 12.30
N MET A 487 19.55 4.40 12.25
CA MET A 487 20.31 4.83 11.08
C MET A 487 20.05 3.95 9.85
N TYR A 488 19.96 2.64 10.04
CA TYR A 488 19.73 1.71 8.93
C TYR A 488 18.37 1.93 8.28
N ILE A 489 17.31 2.09 9.09
CA ILE A 489 15.97 2.38 8.57
C ILE A 489 15.92 3.78 7.95
N ALA A 490 16.56 4.79 8.55
CA ALA A 490 16.64 6.13 7.93
C ALA A 490 17.30 6.09 6.54
N THR A 491 18.36 5.30 6.38
CA THR A 491 19.04 5.12 5.10
C THR A 491 18.16 4.39 4.09
N ALA A 492 17.44 3.35 4.53
CA ALA A 492 16.49 2.63 3.68
C ALA A 492 15.33 3.53 3.24
N LEU A 493 14.76 4.33 4.14
CA LEU A 493 13.71 5.31 3.83
C LEU A 493 14.16 6.32 2.77
N LYS A 494 15.41 6.79 2.86
CA LYS A 494 15.99 7.69 1.85
C LYS A 494 16.09 7.01 0.49
N ALA A 495 16.60 5.78 0.44
CA ALA A 495 16.70 5.01 -0.79
C ALA A 495 15.31 4.75 -1.42
N TRP A 496 14.34 4.31 -0.62
CA TRP A 496 12.96 4.07 -1.08
C TRP A 496 12.28 5.36 -1.57
N GLY A 497 12.57 6.50 -0.94
CA GLY A 497 12.04 7.79 -1.36
C GLY A 497 12.45 8.20 -2.78
N GLU A 498 13.59 7.69 -3.27
CA GLU A 498 14.13 7.95 -4.61
C GLU A 498 13.65 6.92 -5.66
N GLU A 499 12.91 5.87 -5.27
CA GLU A 499 12.39 4.88 -6.21
C GLU A 499 11.22 5.43 -7.04
N LEU A 500 11.19 5.07 -8.32
CA LEU A 500 10.17 5.54 -9.28
C LEU A 500 8.73 5.30 -8.78
N SER A 501 8.47 4.14 -8.19
CA SER A 501 7.13 3.78 -7.71
C SER A 501 6.60 4.73 -6.62
N PHE A 502 7.48 5.21 -5.73
CA PHE A 502 7.15 6.16 -4.67
C PHE A 502 7.11 7.60 -5.17
N LEU A 503 7.98 7.97 -6.11
CA LEU A 503 7.94 9.29 -6.76
C LEU A 503 6.65 9.48 -7.57
N GLU A 504 6.23 8.46 -8.34
CA GLU A 504 4.95 8.46 -9.04
C GLU A 504 3.78 8.54 -8.06
N LEU A 505 3.82 7.76 -6.97
CA LEU A 505 2.78 7.81 -5.94
C LEU A 505 2.70 9.19 -5.27
N TRP A 506 3.84 9.80 -4.97
CA TRP A 506 3.92 11.11 -4.32
C TRP A 506 3.42 12.23 -5.24
N THR A 507 3.82 12.23 -6.51
CA THR A 507 3.31 13.20 -7.50
C THR A 507 1.80 13.08 -7.65
N GLU A 508 1.23 11.87 -7.67
CA GLU A 508 -0.21 11.67 -7.77
C GLU A 508 -0.97 12.10 -6.50
N ILE A 509 -0.41 11.84 -5.31
CA ILE A 509 -0.96 12.33 -4.03
C ILE A 509 -0.99 13.87 -4.03
N ASN A 510 0.07 14.50 -4.55
CA ASN A 510 0.18 15.95 -4.65
C ASN A 510 -0.75 16.55 -5.71
N HIS A 511 -1.11 15.80 -6.76
CA HIS A 511 -2.05 16.26 -7.78
C HIS A 511 -3.52 16.13 -7.31
N ARG A 512 -3.89 14.99 -6.71
CA ARG A 512 -5.29 14.69 -6.33
C ARG A 512 -5.65 15.16 -4.93
N ALA A 513 -6.59 16.10 -4.83
CA ALA A 513 -7.05 16.65 -3.54
C ALA A 513 -7.57 15.59 -2.54
N GLY A 514 -8.26 14.55 -3.02
CA GLY A 514 -8.76 13.47 -2.16
C GLY A 514 -7.64 12.63 -1.52
N LEU A 515 -6.58 12.34 -2.27
CA LEU A 515 -5.40 11.62 -1.75
C LEU A 515 -4.57 12.51 -0.83
N ARG A 516 -4.48 13.80 -1.16
CA ARG A 516 -3.84 14.82 -0.32
C ARG A 516 -4.45 14.88 1.08
N ALA A 517 -5.78 14.92 1.17
CA ALA A 517 -6.47 14.94 2.46
C ALA A 517 -6.22 13.67 3.28
N GLN A 518 -6.12 12.50 2.63
CA GLN A 518 -5.77 11.24 3.29
C GLN A 518 -4.32 11.24 3.79
N ALA A 519 -3.38 11.79 3.01
CA ALA A 519 -1.99 11.92 3.41
C ALA A 519 -1.82 12.90 4.58
N GLN A 520 -2.49 14.06 4.53
CA GLN A 520 -2.48 15.07 5.59
C GLN A 520 -3.05 14.57 6.93
N ALA A 521 -3.95 13.58 6.90
CA ALA A 521 -4.49 12.98 8.11
C ALA A 521 -3.45 12.13 8.87
N ASN A 522 -2.33 11.75 8.24
CA ASN A 522 -1.28 10.95 8.86
C ASN A 522 -0.04 11.82 9.15
N SER A 523 0.37 11.89 10.42
CA SER A 523 1.54 12.65 10.87
C SER A 523 2.88 12.13 10.36
N ALA A 524 2.97 10.89 9.88
CA ALA A 524 4.19 10.35 9.28
C ALA A 524 4.45 10.81 7.84
N LEU A 525 3.46 11.42 7.19
CA LEU A 525 3.59 11.93 5.83
C LEU A 525 3.84 13.44 5.83
N PRO A 526 4.64 13.96 4.89
CA PRO A 526 4.85 15.38 4.79
C PRO A 526 3.57 16.12 4.39
N ASN A 527 3.42 17.36 4.86
CA ASN A 527 2.29 18.22 4.48
C ASN A 527 2.52 18.87 3.11
N PRO A 528 1.73 18.55 2.07
CA PRO A 528 1.92 19.05 0.70
C PRO A 528 1.35 20.46 0.47
N SER A 529 1.25 21.26 1.54
CA SER A 529 0.68 22.63 1.51
C SER A 529 1.66 23.69 2.02
N THR A 530 2.86 23.29 2.42
CA THR A 530 3.95 24.21 2.74
C THR A 530 4.64 24.69 1.46
N GLU A 531 5.06 25.96 1.42
CA GLU A 531 5.77 26.57 0.28
C GLU A 531 7.01 25.77 -0.18
N ASN A 532 7.56 24.93 0.71
CA ASN A 532 8.49 23.86 0.40
C ASN A 532 7.72 22.54 0.29
N ASN A 533 7.34 22.15 -0.94
CA ASN A 533 6.86 20.79 -1.19
C ASN A 533 8.06 19.84 -1.09
N PRO A 534 8.04 18.86 -0.17
CA PRO A 534 9.14 17.92 -0.04
C PRO A 534 9.22 17.04 -1.29
N GLU A 535 10.46 16.72 -1.68
CA GLU A 535 10.74 15.95 -2.89
C GLU A 535 10.29 14.48 -2.75
N THR A 536 10.33 13.93 -1.52
CA THR A 536 10.00 12.53 -1.25
C THR A 536 8.88 12.35 -0.22
N ILE A 537 8.16 11.24 -0.33
CA ILE A 537 7.02 10.88 0.54
C ILE A 537 7.43 10.51 1.98
N PHE A 538 8.70 10.20 2.22
CA PHE A 538 9.20 9.70 3.51
C PHE A 538 9.95 10.74 4.35
N GLU A 539 10.02 12.00 3.90
CA GLU A 539 10.85 13.04 4.52
C GLU A 539 10.60 13.21 6.03
N GLU A 540 9.33 13.23 6.47
CA GLU A 540 9.00 13.40 7.90
C GLU A 540 9.46 12.20 8.74
N LEU A 541 9.30 10.96 8.23
CA LEU A 541 9.84 9.77 8.88
C LEU A 541 11.37 9.79 8.92
N ILE A 542 12.03 10.21 7.83
CA ILE A 542 13.48 10.38 7.78
C ILE A 542 13.93 11.35 8.88
N VAL A 543 13.29 12.52 9.00
CA VAL A 543 13.58 13.50 10.06
C VAL A 543 13.36 12.90 11.46
N SER A 544 12.26 12.16 11.66
CA SER A 544 11.95 11.52 12.93
C SER A 544 13.00 10.48 13.36
N TYR A 545 13.47 9.64 12.44
CA TYR A 545 14.54 8.67 12.70
C TYR A 545 15.91 9.34 12.89
N HIS A 546 16.19 10.45 12.20
CA HIS A 546 17.41 11.24 12.45
C HIS A 546 17.42 11.87 13.83
N LYS A 547 16.30 12.46 14.28
CA LYS A 547 16.15 12.99 15.65
C LYS A 547 16.37 11.90 16.70
N LEU A 548 15.83 10.70 16.46
CA LEU A 548 16.04 9.54 17.34
C LEU A 548 17.51 9.11 17.39
N SER A 549 18.19 9.14 16.24
CA SER A 549 19.63 8.84 16.14
C SER A 549 20.47 9.88 16.92
N GLN A 550 20.20 11.17 16.72
CA GLN A 550 20.86 12.26 17.46
C GLN A 550 20.65 12.14 18.96
N ARG A 551 19.41 11.88 19.42
CA ARG A 551 19.11 11.61 20.84
C ARG A 551 19.93 10.44 21.37
N THR A 552 20.03 9.35 20.61
CA THR A 552 20.81 8.19 21.03
C THR A 552 22.30 8.52 21.15
N GLU A 553 22.86 9.29 20.21
CA GLU A 553 24.23 9.78 20.28
C GLU A 553 24.47 10.64 21.52
N ASP A 554 23.53 11.52 21.87
CA ASP A 554 23.60 12.37 23.07
C ASP A 554 23.64 11.53 24.35
N ILE A 555 22.79 10.50 24.45
CA ILE A 555 22.76 9.57 25.57
C ILE A 555 24.09 8.79 25.67
N ILE A 556 24.66 8.34 24.54
CA ILE A 556 25.96 7.66 24.52
C ILE A 556 27.06 8.57 25.09
N VAL A 557 27.13 9.81 24.60
CA VAL A 557 28.12 10.80 25.08
C VAL A 557 27.94 11.05 26.57
N GLN A 558 26.72 11.25 27.03
CA GLN A 558 26.42 11.47 28.44
C GLN A 558 26.79 10.27 29.30
N GLN A 559 26.43 9.06 28.89
CA GLN A 559 26.69 7.84 29.64
C GLN A 559 28.19 7.61 29.82
N ILE A 560 28.96 7.58 28.72
CA ILE A 560 30.40 7.34 28.75
C ILE A 560 31.10 8.43 29.59
N SER A 561 30.74 9.69 29.37
CA SER A 561 31.36 10.80 30.13
C SER A 561 31.04 10.69 31.62
N SER A 562 29.78 10.44 31.98
CA SER A 562 29.36 10.35 33.39
C SER A 562 30.00 9.16 34.15
N GLU A 563 30.21 8.03 33.48
CA GLU A 563 30.89 6.86 34.07
C GLU A 563 32.37 7.13 34.33
N VAL A 564 33.06 7.73 33.35
CA VAL A 564 34.47 8.11 33.51
C VAL A 564 34.62 9.20 34.58
N GLU A 565 33.76 10.23 34.57
CA GLU A 565 33.73 11.29 35.59
C GLU A 565 33.48 10.70 36.99
N ALA A 566 32.58 9.72 37.12
CA ALA A 566 32.32 9.05 38.39
C ALA A 566 33.53 8.24 38.88
N ALA A 567 34.21 7.53 37.98
CA ALA A 567 35.44 6.80 38.30
C ALA A 567 36.58 7.76 38.71
N LEU A 568 36.64 8.95 38.11
CA LEU A 568 37.64 9.97 38.41
C LEU A 568 37.48 10.62 39.80
N LYS A 569 36.30 10.58 40.42
CA LYS A 569 36.08 11.15 41.76
C LYS A 569 37.05 10.61 42.80
N VAL A 570 37.38 9.30 42.73
CA VAL A 570 38.32 8.66 43.66
C VAL A 570 39.73 9.23 43.48
N HIS A 571 40.15 9.40 42.23
CA HIS A 571 41.44 10.03 41.90
C HIS A 571 41.46 11.49 42.34
N PHE A 572 40.46 12.32 42.01
CA PHE A 572 40.43 13.71 42.46
C PHE A 572 40.42 13.88 43.99
N ASN A 573 39.73 12.99 44.71
CA ASN A 573 39.76 12.98 46.18
C ASN A 573 41.15 12.60 46.70
N ALA A 574 41.79 11.59 46.12
CA ALA A 574 43.14 11.17 46.50
C ALA A 574 44.15 12.31 46.31
N ILE A 575 44.16 12.95 45.14
CA ILE A 575 45.07 14.07 44.89
C ILE A 575 44.73 15.29 45.76
N SER A 576 43.47 15.52 46.15
CA SER A 576 43.09 16.64 47.03
C SER A 576 43.44 16.38 48.51
N SER A 577 43.52 15.12 48.91
CA SER A 577 43.79 14.68 50.29
C SER A 577 45.28 14.52 50.64
N SER A 578 46.18 14.67 49.66
CA SER A 578 47.63 14.54 49.84
C SER A 578 48.35 15.89 49.72
N PRO A 579 48.24 16.81 50.70
CA PRO A 579 48.87 18.12 50.60
C PRO A 579 50.34 18.16 51.01
N ASN A 580 50.95 17.08 51.54
CA ASN A 580 52.35 17.12 52.00
C ASN A 580 53.02 15.74 52.00
N SER A 581 53.83 15.44 50.99
CA SER A 581 54.92 14.46 51.12
C SER A 581 56.26 15.16 50.94
N ASN A 582 56.73 15.81 52.01
CA ASN A 582 58.14 16.17 52.18
C ASN A 582 58.98 14.90 52.42
N THR A 583 58.99 13.98 51.45
CA THR A 583 59.94 12.88 51.39
C THR A 583 60.89 13.16 50.25
N SER A 584 62.00 13.77 50.62
CA SER A 584 63.25 13.80 49.89
C SER A 584 63.70 12.38 49.56
N THR A 585 63.31 11.88 48.41
CA THR A 585 63.97 10.76 47.74
C THR A 585 64.11 11.09 46.28
N SER A 586 65.37 11.27 45.87
CA SER A 586 65.84 11.29 44.50
C SER A 586 65.22 10.15 43.70
N ALA A 587 64.31 10.47 42.78
CA ALA A 587 63.97 9.65 41.63
C ALA A 587 63.34 10.57 40.59
N GLU A 588 63.99 10.68 39.43
CA GLU A 588 63.54 11.37 38.22
C GLU A 588 62.32 10.69 37.55
N GLU A 589 61.60 9.82 38.26
CA GLU A 589 60.43 9.12 37.75
C GLU A 589 59.16 9.77 38.31
N VAL A 590 58.42 10.45 37.42
CA VAL A 590 57.04 10.87 37.66
C VAL A 590 56.19 9.61 37.87
N ALA A 591 56.00 9.19 39.13
CA ALA A 591 55.19 8.03 39.46
C ALA A 591 53.71 8.34 39.18
N LEU A 592 53.18 7.78 38.08
CA LEU A 592 51.77 7.90 37.70
C LEU A 592 50.85 7.33 38.79
N SER A 593 49.76 8.04 39.10
CA SER A 593 48.83 7.63 40.14
C SER A 593 48.09 6.34 39.77
N GLN A 594 48.18 5.32 40.64
CA GLN A 594 47.50 4.03 40.43
C GLN A 594 45.97 4.16 40.41
N THR A 595 45.41 5.24 40.98
CA THR A 595 43.95 5.47 40.97
C THR A 595 43.44 5.95 39.61
N LEU A 596 44.31 6.31 38.67
CA LEU A 596 43.95 6.75 37.31
C LEU A 596 43.78 5.57 36.34
N LEU A 597 44.35 4.40 36.64
CA LEU A 597 44.29 3.21 35.77
C LEU A 597 42.86 2.74 35.50
N GLY A 598 41.99 2.77 36.52
CA GLY A 598 40.58 2.38 36.40
C GLY A 598 39.80 3.23 35.39
N PRO A 599 39.76 4.57 35.55
CA PRO A 599 39.14 5.48 34.58
C PRO A 599 39.70 5.36 33.15
N LEU A 600 41.01 5.22 32.99
CA LEU A 600 41.66 5.05 31.68
C LEU A 600 41.25 3.74 30.99
N ALA A 601 41.26 2.63 31.74
CA ALA A 601 40.82 1.34 31.23
C ALA A 601 39.35 1.36 30.82
N LEU A 602 38.49 2.04 31.59
CA LEU A 602 37.07 2.19 31.30
C LEU A 602 36.84 3.00 30.01
N LEU A 603 37.51 4.14 29.85
CA LEU A 603 37.41 4.93 28.61
C LEU A 603 37.94 4.14 27.40
N SER A 604 39.10 3.49 27.54
CA SER A 604 39.69 2.68 26.47
C SER A 604 38.77 1.54 26.03
N ALA A 605 38.12 0.86 26.98
CA ALA A 605 37.18 -0.22 26.68
C ALA A 605 35.94 0.28 25.93
N HIS A 606 35.37 1.41 26.36
CA HIS A 606 34.25 2.06 25.66
C HIS A 606 34.62 2.50 24.25
N LEU A 607 35.76 3.17 24.08
CA LEU A 607 36.23 3.61 22.75
C LEU A 607 36.53 2.43 21.83
N SER A 608 37.14 1.36 22.36
CA SER A 608 37.40 0.13 21.61
C SER A 608 36.10 -0.52 21.11
N TYR A 609 35.07 -0.55 21.96
CA TYR A 609 33.76 -1.09 21.60
C TYR A 609 33.03 -0.21 20.58
N VAL A 610 32.99 1.10 20.78
CA VAL A 610 32.37 2.06 19.85
C VAL A 610 33.05 1.99 18.47
N ARG A 611 34.39 1.89 18.44
CA ARG A 611 35.15 1.68 17.21
C ARG A 611 34.80 0.38 16.51
N ALA A 612 34.63 -0.71 17.27
CA ALA A 612 34.33 -2.02 16.69
C ALA A 612 32.89 -2.11 16.13
N THR A 613 31.98 -1.24 16.57
CA THR A 613 30.55 -1.37 16.28
C THR A 613 29.96 -0.28 15.37
N LEU A 614 30.44 0.96 15.47
CA LEU A 614 29.86 2.08 14.71
C LEU A 614 30.67 2.45 13.47
N PRO A 615 30.01 3.01 12.43
CA PRO A 615 30.69 3.57 11.27
C PRO A 615 31.68 4.66 11.64
N ARG A 616 32.71 4.84 10.81
CA ARG A 616 33.83 5.75 11.10
C ARG A 616 33.38 7.20 11.34
N LEU A 617 32.39 7.67 10.58
CA LEU A 617 31.90 9.04 10.70
C LEU A 617 31.25 9.29 12.07
N ASN A 618 30.33 8.42 12.49
CA ASN A 618 29.65 8.53 13.78
C ASN A 618 30.62 8.34 14.95
N MET A 619 31.52 7.34 14.86
CA MET A 619 32.57 7.16 15.86
C MET A 619 33.44 8.42 16.01
N THR A 620 33.80 9.09 14.91
CA THR A 620 34.59 10.32 14.95
C THR A 620 33.87 11.46 15.67
N THR A 621 32.59 11.64 15.37
CA THR A 621 31.76 12.69 15.99
C THR A 621 31.54 12.41 17.47
N LEU A 622 31.22 11.17 17.84
CA LEU A 622 31.05 10.75 19.23
C LEU A 622 32.35 10.91 20.03
N TYR A 623 33.48 10.44 19.49
CA TYR A 623 34.78 10.58 20.14
C TYR A 623 35.10 12.05 20.45
N ARG A 624 34.96 12.95 19.47
CA ARG A 624 35.24 14.38 19.67
C ARG A 624 34.42 14.95 20.82
N ARG A 625 33.12 14.65 20.87
CA ARG A 625 32.21 15.13 21.91
C ARG A 625 32.54 14.57 23.30
N ILE A 626 32.85 13.27 23.38
CA ILE A 626 33.26 12.61 24.63
C ILE A 626 34.59 13.19 25.13
N ALA A 627 35.59 13.24 24.26
CA ALA A 627 36.93 13.72 24.59
C ALA A 627 36.91 15.19 25.03
N SER A 628 36.21 16.08 24.30
CA SER A 628 36.09 17.49 24.71
C SER A 628 35.39 17.66 26.06
N ARG A 629 34.34 16.88 26.33
CA ARG A 629 33.63 16.93 27.62
C ARG A 629 34.50 16.45 28.79
N LEU A 630 35.24 15.36 28.59
CA LEU A 630 36.16 14.83 29.59
C LEU A 630 37.36 15.76 29.81
N ALA A 631 37.94 16.30 28.73
CA ALA A 631 39.05 17.24 28.79
C ALA A 631 38.68 18.49 29.62
N GLU A 632 37.51 19.06 29.38
CA GLU A 632 37.00 20.20 30.14
C GLU A 632 36.77 19.85 31.62
N HIS A 633 36.15 18.70 31.91
CA HIS A 633 35.93 18.25 33.28
C HIS A 633 37.25 18.07 34.06
N ILE A 634 38.23 17.40 33.43
CA ILE A 634 39.54 17.16 34.01
C ILE A 634 40.29 18.47 34.19
N LEU A 635 40.31 19.35 33.19
CA LEU A 635 40.93 20.67 33.27
C LEU A 635 40.40 21.47 34.46
N GLN A 636 39.07 21.49 34.62
CA GLN A 636 38.42 22.18 35.72
C GLN A 636 38.81 21.60 37.08
N ARG A 637 38.72 20.29 37.26
CA ARG A 637 38.92 19.63 38.57
C ARG A 637 40.40 19.47 38.96
N GLN A 638 41.26 19.15 38.01
CA GLN A 638 42.66 18.86 38.24
C GLN A 638 43.53 20.12 38.27
N ILE A 639 43.17 21.15 37.50
CA ILE A 639 44.02 22.34 37.34
C ILE A 639 43.30 23.60 37.85
N LEU A 640 42.10 23.90 37.35
CA LEU A 640 41.44 25.20 37.61
C LEU A 640 40.71 25.31 38.96
N TYR A 641 40.35 24.22 39.62
CA TYR A 641 39.71 24.23 40.95
C TYR A 641 40.68 23.90 42.08
N ARG A 642 41.95 23.64 41.75
CA ARG A 642 43.02 23.58 42.75
C ARG A 642 43.45 24.97 43.18
N GLY A 643 43.96 25.06 44.41
CA GLY A 643 44.65 26.24 44.92
C GLY A 643 46.04 26.35 44.31
N HIS A 644 47.06 26.40 45.16
CA HIS A 644 48.45 26.40 44.73
C HIS A 644 48.84 25.02 44.15
N ILE A 645 49.58 25.00 43.04
CA ILE A 645 50.08 23.76 42.40
C ILE A 645 51.61 23.73 42.49
N SER A 646 52.17 22.69 43.12
CA SER A 646 53.62 22.52 43.16
C SER A 646 54.21 22.09 41.81
N SER A 647 55.51 22.35 41.59
CA SER A 647 56.20 21.89 40.36
C SER A 647 56.10 20.37 40.15
N SER A 648 56.17 19.57 41.22
CA SER A 648 56.00 18.12 41.13
C SER A 648 54.57 17.70 40.74
N GLU A 649 53.55 18.39 41.26
CA GLU A 649 52.16 18.12 40.89
C GLU A 649 51.84 18.60 39.47
N GLY A 650 52.48 19.68 39.02
CA GLY A 650 52.40 20.16 37.65
C GLY A 650 52.98 19.17 36.64
N LYS A 651 54.17 18.60 36.94
CA LYS A 651 54.77 17.54 36.13
C LYS A 651 53.91 16.27 36.10
N ALA A 652 53.29 15.90 37.23
CA ALA A 652 52.34 14.80 37.28
C ALA A 652 51.07 15.08 36.45
N ALA A 653 50.50 16.29 36.53
CA ALA A 653 49.32 16.68 35.75
C ALA A 653 49.58 16.71 34.24
N LEU A 654 50.79 17.10 33.82
CA LEU A 654 51.23 17.00 32.42
C LEU A 654 51.27 15.53 31.97
N ALA A 655 51.96 14.67 32.73
CA ALA A 655 52.06 13.24 32.40
C ALA A 655 50.69 12.55 32.33
N GLU A 656 49.79 12.87 33.26
CA GLU A 656 48.42 12.34 33.25
C GLU A 656 47.61 12.86 32.05
N SER A 657 47.77 14.12 31.66
CA SER A 657 47.10 14.71 30.48
C SER A 657 47.55 14.05 29.18
N GLU A 658 48.84 13.77 29.03
CA GLU A 658 49.37 13.06 27.86
C GLU A 658 48.93 11.59 27.83
N LEU A 659 48.83 10.95 29.00
CA LEU A 659 48.36 9.57 29.13
C LEU A 659 46.90 9.40 28.70
N TRP A 660 46.03 10.40 28.92
CA TRP A 660 44.66 10.39 28.38
C TRP A 660 44.64 10.35 26.85
N VAL A 661 45.51 11.16 26.21
CA VAL A 661 45.63 11.20 24.74
C VAL A 661 46.18 9.88 24.21
N GLU A 662 47.20 9.32 24.85
CA GLU A 662 47.79 8.03 24.46
C GLU A 662 46.79 6.87 24.62
N THR A 663 46.01 6.88 25.71
CA THR A 663 44.95 5.90 25.96
C THR A 663 43.87 5.97 24.88
N CYS A 664 43.44 7.19 24.52
CA CYS A 664 42.49 7.39 23.42
C CYS A 664 43.08 6.93 22.08
N GLN A 665 44.34 7.23 21.81
CA GLN A 665 45.03 6.82 20.58
C GLN A 665 45.09 5.30 20.46
N THR A 666 45.38 4.61 21.56
CA THR A 666 45.47 3.15 21.63
C THR A 666 44.09 2.51 21.49
N GLY A 667 43.08 2.99 22.21
CA GLY A 667 41.70 2.46 22.12
C GLY A 667 41.06 2.67 20.73
N LEU A 668 41.42 3.77 20.06
CA LEU A 668 40.95 4.07 18.70
C LEU A 668 41.78 3.38 17.60
N ALA A 669 42.95 2.83 17.93
CA ALA A 669 43.81 2.06 17.02
C ALA A 669 44.02 2.70 15.63
N GLY A 670 44.13 4.03 15.55
CA GLY A 670 44.34 4.78 14.30
C GLY A 670 43.11 4.96 13.41
N SER A 671 41.90 4.57 13.84
CA SER A 671 40.66 4.61 13.05
C SER A 671 40.25 6.01 12.56
N LEU A 672 40.68 7.08 13.25
CA LEU A 672 40.26 8.46 12.98
C LEU A 672 40.88 9.08 11.71
N GLY A 673 41.93 8.48 11.14
CA GLY A 673 42.74 9.08 10.07
C GLY A 673 43.39 10.41 10.47
N GLY A 674 44.41 10.86 9.74
CA GLY A 674 45.11 12.11 10.09
C GLY A 674 46.02 12.02 11.33
N GLY A 675 46.35 10.81 11.79
CA GLY A 675 47.36 10.54 12.82
C GLY A 675 47.01 11.04 14.22
N ARG A 676 48.03 11.12 15.09
CA ARG A 676 47.91 11.53 16.51
C ARG A 676 47.22 12.88 16.70
N LYS A 677 47.42 13.82 15.76
CA LYS A 677 46.86 15.17 15.82
C LYS A 677 45.34 15.19 15.96
N ARG A 678 44.60 14.33 15.23
CA ARG A 678 43.12 14.28 15.33
C ARG A 678 42.61 13.73 16.67
N VAL A 679 43.40 12.84 17.29
CA VAL A 679 43.09 12.31 18.62
C VAL A 679 43.36 13.38 19.67
N GLU A 680 44.43 14.17 19.50
CA GLU A 680 44.90 15.19 20.44
C GLU A 680 44.08 16.49 20.41
N THR A 681 43.51 16.89 19.26
CA THR A 681 42.77 18.17 19.12
C THR A 681 41.69 18.38 20.20
N PRO A 682 40.79 17.42 20.52
CA PRO A 682 39.78 17.62 21.56
C PRO A 682 40.35 17.79 22.98
N TRP A 683 41.61 17.37 23.20
CA TRP A 683 42.33 17.45 24.47
C TRP A 683 43.27 18.66 24.54
N ALA A 684 43.39 19.45 23.47
CA ALA A 684 44.42 20.47 23.33
C ALA A 684 44.41 21.51 24.46
N ARG A 685 43.24 21.94 24.94
CA ARG A 685 43.13 22.85 26.11
C ARG A 685 43.70 22.23 27.39
N LEU A 686 43.41 20.95 27.65
CA LEU A 686 43.92 20.22 28.82
C LEU A 686 45.43 20.03 28.72
N VAL A 687 45.92 19.59 27.56
CA VAL A 687 47.35 19.36 27.31
C VAL A 687 48.13 20.66 27.41
N GLN A 688 47.61 21.76 26.85
CA GLN A 688 48.23 23.08 26.96
C GLN A 688 48.30 23.54 28.42
N ALA A 689 47.21 23.40 29.19
CA ALA A 689 47.21 23.73 30.61
C ALA A 689 48.22 22.86 31.38
N GLY A 690 48.28 21.56 31.11
CA GLY A 690 49.28 20.65 31.68
C GLY A 690 50.70 21.07 31.36
N ARG A 691 50.99 21.46 30.10
CA ARG A 691 52.33 21.90 29.69
C ARG A 691 52.74 23.22 30.33
N ILE A 692 51.81 24.15 30.56
CA ILE A 692 52.08 25.40 31.28
C ILE A 692 52.41 25.09 32.75
N VAL A 693 51.60 24.24 33.40
CA VAL A 693 51.75 23.97 34.83
C VAL A 693 52.93 23.02 35.13
N GLY A 694 53.29 22.15 34.19
CA GLY A 694 54.42 21.21 34.29
C GLY A 694 55.72 21.68 33.64
N ALA A 695 55.78 22.93 33.15
CA ALA A 695 56.96 23.52 32.53
C ALA A 695 58.15 23.59 33.51
N ASP A 696 59.36 23.47 32.99
CA ASP A 696 60.59 23.71 33.77
C ASP A 696 60.71 25.20 34.15
N GLU A 697 61.52 25.51 35.17
CA GLU A 697 61.65 26.86 35.74
C GLU A 697 62.05 27.92 34.69
N GLU A 698 62.90 27.54 33.73
CA GLU A 698 63.32 28.39 32.62
C GLU A 698 62.17 28.69 31.65
N THR A 699 61.44 27.66 31.23
CA THR A 699 60.27 27.79 30.36
C THR A 699 59.12 28.53 31.04
N THR A 700 58.93 28.35 32.34
CA THR A 700 57.92 29.06 33.13
C THR A 700 58.24 30.56 33.21
N SER A 701 59.52 30.91 33.36
CA SER A 701 60.00 32.30 33.34
C SER A 701 59.81 32.97 31.97
N GLN A 702 60.00 32.22 30.88
CA GLN A 702 59.75 32.70 29.52
C GLN A 702 58.24 32.92 29.26
N ILE A 703 57.40 31.98 29.70
CA ILE A 703 55.93 32.06 29.56
C ILE A 703 55.35 33.20 30.41
N THR A 704 55.83 33.40 31.64
CA THR A 704 55.42 34.52 32.51
C THR A 704 55.81 35.87 31.93
N HIS A 705 57.06 36.01 31.46
CA HIS A 705 57.51 37.23 30.80
C HIS A 705 56.68 37.52 29.53
N ALA A 706 56.49 36.53 28.65
CA ALA A 706 55.67 36.68 27.46
C ALA A 706 54.21 37.06 27.79
N THR A 707 53.61 36.41 28.80
CA THR A 707 52.19 36.60 29.15
C THR A 707 51.91 37.95 29.83
N PHE A 708 52.81 38.47 30.67
CA PHE A 708 52.64 39.75 31.35
C PHE A 708 53.32 40.95 30.66
N SER A 709 54.03 40.74 29.55
CA SER A 709 54.66 41.81 28.73
C SER A 709 53.67 42.62 27.89
N THR A 710 54.12 43.66 27.19
CA THR A 710 53.30 44.47 26.26
C THR A 710 53.26 43.92 24.82
N LEU A 711 53.45 42.60 24.63
CA LEU A 711 53.36 41.98 23.30
C LEU A 711 51.93 42.08 22.73
N SER A 712 51.82 42.24 21.41
CA SER A 712 50.53 42.17 20.74
C SER A 712 49.97 40.76 20.81
N GLN A 713 48.64 40.62 20.71
CA GLN A 713 47.97 39.33 20.83
C GLN A 713 48.56 38.30 19.85
N LYS A 714 48.77 38.66 18.58
CA LYS A 714 49.33 37.75 17.56
C LYS A 714 50.76 37.32 17.85
N GLU A 715 51.60 38.21 18.36
CA GLU A 715 52.99 37.89 18.71
C GLU A 715 53.07 37.00 19.95
N TRP A 716 52.17 37.20 20.92
CA TRP A 716 52.03 36.31 22.08
C TRP A 716 51.60 34.91 21.64
N GLU A 717 50.63 34.82 20.74
CA GLU A 717 50.12 33.58 20.16
C GLU A 717 51.23 32.77 19.46
N GLU A 718 52.02 33.41 18.58
CA GLU A 718 53.16 32.78 17.92
C GLU A 718 54.24 32.30 18.90
N GLN A 719 54.54 33.09 19.94
CA GLN A 719 55.47 32.68 21.00
C GLN A 719 54.95 31.49 21.81
N MET A 720 53.66 31.45 22.13
CA MET A 720 53.04 30.33 22.86
C MET A 720 53.02 29.05 22.02
N ILE A 721 52.74 29.15 20.71
CA ILE A 721 52.85 28.00 19.79
C ILE A 721 54.30 27.50 19.73
N SER A 722 55.29 28.39 19.67
CA SER A 722 56.72 28.04 19.65
C SER A 722 57.18 27.33 20.93
N MET A 723 56.70 27.79 22.10
CA MET A 723 57.12 27.25 23.40
C MET A 723 56.35 25.99 23.83
N ILE A 724 55.05 25.90 23.52
CA ILE A 724 54.14 24.88 24.09
C ILE A 724 53.55 23.96 23.01
N GLY A 725 53.65 24.35 21.73
CA GLY A 725 53.14 23.59 20.58
C GLY A 725 51.64 23.73 20.31
N PHE A 726 50.88 24.34 21.22
CA PHE A 726 49.43 24.55 21.11
C PHE A 726 49.04 25.94 21.64
N GLN A 727 47.93 26.46 21.11
CA GLN A 727 47.33 27.71 21.54
C GLN A 727 45.82 27.63 21.43
N GLU A 728 45.17 27.23 22.53
CA GLU A 728 43.72 27.10 22.68
C GLU A 728 43.19 27.81 23.94
N LEU A 729 44.06 28.12 24.91
CA LEU A 729 43.78 28.93 26.08
C LEU A 729 44.06 30.40 25.81
N ASP A 730 43.16 31.26 26.28
CA ASP A 730 43.32 32.71 26.17
C ASP A 730 44.43 33.22 27.09
N ARG A 731 44.99 34.38 26.73
CA ARG A 731 46.05 35.04 27.51
C ARG A 731 45.68 35.26 28.97
N GLU A 732 44.41 35.55 29.25
CA GLU A 732 43.91 35.67 30.61
C GLU A 732 43.87 34.34 31.36
N GLU A 733 43.49 33.26 30.69
CA GLU A 733 43.44 31.91 31.29
C GLU A 733 44.85 31.43 31.62
N VAL A 734 45.82 31.64 30.72
CA VAL A 734 47.24 31.38 30.94
C VAL A 734 47.77 32.22 32.12
N GLY A 735 47.44 33.51 32.17
CA GLY A 735 47.82 34.37 33.29
C GLY A 735 47.25 33.91 34.64
N ARG A 736 46.04 33.34 34.67
CA ARG A 736 45.46 32.76 35.90
C ARG A 736 46.14 31.46 36.31
N LEU A 737 46.62 30.65 35.37
CA LEU A 737 47.37 29.43 35.66
C LEU A 737 48.74 29.74 36.27
N LEU A 738 49.45 30.73 35.73
CA LEU A 738 50.78 31.14 36.21
C LEU A 738 50.73 31.73 37.62
N ARG A 739 49.72 32.55 37.94
CA ARG A 739 49.49 33.10 39.29
C ARG A 739 49.19 32.07 40.37
N ARG A 740 49.00 30.80 40.01
CA ARG A 740 48.75 29.69 40.95
C ARG A 740 49.98 28.83 41.19
N GLN A 741 51.05 29.06 40.42
CA GLN A 741 52.38 28.47 40.64
C GLN A 741 53.27 29.38 41.49
N GLU A 742 52.96 30.68 41.54
CA GLU A 742 53.48 31.66 42.52
C GLU A 742 52.77 31.53 43.88
#